data_AF-A0A812ZP78-F1
#
_entry.id   AF-A0A812ZP78-F1
#
_cell.length_a   1.000
_cell.length_b   1.000
_cell.length_c   1.000
_cell.angle_alpha   90.00
_cell.angle_beta   90.00
_cell.angle_gamma   90.00
#
_symmetry.space_group_name_H-M   'P 1'
#
loop_
_entity.id
_entity.type
_entity.pdbx_description
1 polymer ?
#
loop_
_entity_poly.entity_id
_entity_poly.type
_entity_poly.pdbx_seq_one_letter_code
_entity_poly.pdbx_strand_id
1 'polypeptide(L)'
;MAMKRIAGIIALADANPSLRRTNKYDEEMEYWVDTRTHGTRGTNEVEGVRDSTSAKGKVDSLADSSKPEDLDKGWNHEEQAPGVVKDSLQRHMNEAVTSRDKLNKFMERLDVADASVSASAKHVATVAKAFATEANPCLADMAKAPLNDAEKTLQIMLRKWDLTLNVPWTYIDLCDTCSVPMLRPTDYLATLVEKGYLHKLLGSSRLREFWTNYKKEEPNHELFEHDFVDYDNLVPLYIHGDGGRTYRRDELMVIAFQPILGLGTRLSHPQKLTTAKLGVNLKGHSFTTRFLVGVMPKSVYKDNPERFDNFLTATMKDFEQLYFRGMDIGNGRVLRFIPLGLKGDLPFLSKSGHLTRTFLHIRKGPEGPKSKPLKGCCWLCLAGSAQFDFENLGYNPEWLSTTGPKNPPPWDAVPAFFDHVPHVVQDKASFFTLDLLHIYHLGVGRDFGGSALVVALGVYGRGSVPEALEDLNADLRCFLKSSGKSVHFRSLTRDLLGFPSEGAFPCGHWSKASDTPILIDFAAWVLQQRGPGGVRLHSILISAAGAIGFFMRTLLRGGLWLDNDEAAAAGRSAMHFLACYQKAAEICFQANTCRFNLVPKLHCLHHVALSLCTKAGSGLSATLNPLAQATFQDEDYIGRVSRLSRRVSARKLCLRTIQRYLVATRVELDAE
;
A
#
# COMPACT_ATOMS: atom_id res chain seq x y z
N MET A 1 -41.25 4.66 8.03
CA MET A 1 -41.96 5.03 6.77
C MET A 1 -41.04 5.18 5.56
N ALA A 2 -39.90 5.89 5.63
CA ALA A 2 -39.02 6.16 4.48
C ALA A 2 -38.57 4.93 3.65
N MET A 3 -38.36 3.76 4.27
CA MET A 3 -37.92 2.55 3.54
C MET A 3 -38.94 2.04 2.51
N LYS A 4 -40.26 2.26 2.70
CA LYS A 4 -41.27 1.98 1.65
C LYS A 4 -41.07 2.87 0.41
N ARG A 5 -40.48 4.05 0.55
CA ARG A 5 -40.14 4.92 -0.60
C ARG A 5 -38.84 4.52 -1.28
N ILE A 6 -37.84 4.00 -0.56
CA ILE A 6 -36.61 3.45 -1.18
C ILE A 6 -36.93 2.19 -2.01
N ALA A 7 -37.74 1.28 -1.46
CA ALA A 7 -38.25 0.13 -2.22
C ALA A 7 -39.04 0.58 -3.47
N GLY A 8 -39.86 1.62 -3.35
CA GLY A 8 -40.57 2.23 -4.49
C GLY A 8 -39.65 2.86 -5.53
N ILE A 9 -38.53 3.47 -5.14
CA ILE A 9 -37.54 4.04 -6.08
C ILE A 9 -36.80 2.92 -6.84
N ILE A 10 -36.44 1.83 -6.16
CA ILE A 10 -35.83 0.66 -6.81
C ILE A 10 -36.83 0.04 -7.80
N ALA A 11 -38.08 -0.19 -7.39
CA ALA A 11 -39.13 -0.69 -8.28
C ALA A 11 -39.40 0.22 -9.49
N LEU A 12 -39.32 1.55 -9.33
CA LEU A 12 -39.50 2.52 -10.42
C LEU A 12 -38.33 2.50 -11.42
N ALA A 13 -37.09 2.32 -10.93
CA ALA A 13 -35.91 2.12 -11.76
C ALA A 13 -35.92 0.74 -12.44
N ASP A 14 -36.46 -0.28 -11.78
CA ASP A 14 -36.61 -1.62 -12.34
C ASP A 14 -37.64 -1.68 -13.48
N ALA A 15 -38.70 -0.88 -13.39
CA ALA A 15 -39.71 -0.68 -14.44
C ALA A 15 -39.23 0.20 -15.61
N ASN A 16 -38.08 0.89 -15.51
CA ASN A 16 -37.58 1.81 -16.54
C ASN A 16 -36.15 1.43 -17.02
N PRO A 17 -36.01 0.57 -18.04
CA PRO A 17 -34.71 0.13 -18.56
C PRO A 17 -33.78 1.27 -19.03
N SER A 18 -34.33 2.45 -19.35
CA SER A 18 -33.55 3.65 -19.72
C SER A 18 -32.73 4.24 -18.56
N LEU A 19 -33.11 3.96 -17.30
CA LEU A 19 -32.43 4.43 -16.08
C LEU A 19 -31.35 3.46 -15.57
N ARG A 20 -31.23 2.27 -16.19
CA ARG A 20 -30.27 1.22 -15.84
C ARG A 20 -29.13 1.19 -16.86
N ARG A 21 -27.88 1.46 -16.45
CA ARG A 21 -26.68 1.13 -17.23
C ARG A 21 -25.54 0.67 -16.33
N THR A 22 -24.87 -0.39 -16.74
CA THR A 22 -23.62 -0.83 -16.11
C THR A 22 -22.47 0.10 -16.44
N ASN A 23 -21.59 0.31 -15.47
CA ASN A 23 -20.31 0.98 -15.67
C ASN A 23 -19.41 0.09 -16.56
N LYS A 24 -18.85 0.69 -17.62
CA LYS A 24 -18.11 -0.02 -18.68
C LYS A 24 -16.75 -0.59 -18.23
N TYR A 25 -16.28 -0.27 -17.02
CA TYR A 25 -14.91 -0.57 -16.58
C TYR A 25 -14.81 -1.58 -15.43
N ASP A 26 -15.87 -1.76 -14.65
CA ASP A 26 -15.96 -2.66 -13.50
C ASP A 26 -17.25 -3.51 -13.49
N GLU A 27 -18.16 -3.26 -14.45
CA GLU A 27 -19.41 -4.01 -14.68
C GLU A 27 -20.45 -3.87 -13.54
N GLU A 28 -20.27 -2.91 -12.62
CA GLU A 28 -21.22 -2.55 -11.55
C GLU A 28 -22.41 -1.70 -12.04
N MET A 29 -23.53 -1.71 -11.31
CA MET A 29 -24.77 -0.98 -11.62
C MET A 29 -24.84 0.36 -10.89
N GLU A 30 -24.78 1.47 -11.62
CA GLU A 30 -24.94 2.83 -11.05
C GLU A 30 -26.23 3.52 -11.52
N TYR A 31 -26.89 4.24 -10.61
CA TYR A 31 -28.11 5.02 -10.89
C TYR A 31 -27.76 6.49 -11.19
N TRP A 32 -27.86 6.91 -12.45
CA TRP A 32 -27.57 8.28 -12.88
C TRP A 32 -28.62 8.87 -13.82
N VAL A 33 -28.78 10.20 -13.73
CA VAL A 33 -29.41 11.03 -14.76
C VAL A 33 -28.35 11.99 -15.29
N ASP A 34 -27.97 11.81 -16.57
CA ASP A 34 -27.08 12.71 -17.32
C ASP A 34 -27.91 13.55 -18.31
N THR A 35 -27.70 14.86 -18.31
CA THR A 35 -28.35 15.81 -19.22
C THR A 35 -27.27 16.58 -19.97
N ARG A 36 -26.75 15.96 -21.05
CA ARG A 36 -25.77 16.61 -21.92
C ARG A 36 -26.43 17.58 -22.88
N THR A 37 -26.29 18.88 -22.59
CA THR A 37 -26.31 19.89 -23.65
C THR A 37 -25.31 19.51 -24.73
N HIS A 38 -25.70 19.63 -25.99
CA HIS A 38 -24.92 19.12 -27.11
C HIS A 38 -23.68 19.99 -27.38
N GLY A 39 -22.61 19.34 -27.85
CA GLY A 39 -21.40 20.00 -28.34
C GLY A 39 -20.74 19.11 -29.39
N THR A 40 -20.46 19.66 -30.56
CA THR A 40 -19.87 18.93 -31.69
C THR A 40 -18.41 18.56 -31.44
N ARG A 41 -17.99 17.40 -31.95
CA ARG A 41 -16.58 17.00 -31.96
C ARG A 41 -15.81 17.79 -33.01
N GLY A 42 -14.73 18.46 -32.61
CA GLY A 42 -13.64 18.79 -33.54
C GLY A 42 -12.95 17.52 -34.04
N THR A 43 -12.48 17.56 -35.28
CA THR A 43 -11.73 16.48 -35.95
C THR A 43 -10.24 16.78 -35.96
N ASN A 44 -9.42 15.72 -35.98
CA ASN A 44 -7.95 15.73 -35.93
C ASN A 44 -7.43 16.12 -34.52
N GLU A 45 -6.29 15.62 -34.02
CA GLU A 45 -5.11 15.10 -34.72
C GLU A 45 -4.84 13.60 -34.49
N VAL A 46 -3.89 13.05 -35.26
CA VAL A 46 -3.41 11.66 -35.16
C VAL A 46 -1.90 11.68 -35.06
N GLU A 47 -1.35 11.22 -33.92
CA GLU A 47 0.04 10.76 -33.86
C GLU A 47 0.19 9.68 -32.78
N GLY A 48 1.22 8.83 -32.92
CA GLY A 48 1.17 7.46 -32.39
C GLY A 48 2.12 7.16 -31.22
N VAL A 49 1.57 6.64 -30.13
CA VAL A 49 2.29 5.78 -29.17
C VAL A 49 1.48 4.49 -28.99
N ARG A 50 2.10 3.33 -29.26
CA ARG A 50 1.47 2.01 -29.13
C ARG A 50 1.67 1.43 -27.72
N ASP A 51 0.92 1.93 -26.74
CA ASP A 51 0.72 1.20 -25.48
C ASP A 51 -0.29 0.07 -25.70
N SER A 52 0.22 -1.13 -25.99
CA SER A 52 -0.59 -2.30 -26.37
C SER A 52 -1.46 -2.82 -25.22
N THR A 53 -2.74 -2.47 -25.22
CA THR A 53 -3.76 -3.04 -24.33
C THR A 53 -5.09 -3.28 -25.08
N SER A 54 -5.83 -4.32 -24.67
CA SER A 54 -7.13 -4.77 -25.21
C SER A 54 -7.08 -5.49 -26.59
N ALA A 55 -8.08 -6.29 -27.02
CA ALA A 55 -9.41 -6.54 -26.43
C ALA A 55 -10.04 -7.93 -26.71
N LYS A 56 -11.09 -8.21 -25.92
CA LYS A 56 -12.10 -9.30 -25.91
C LYS A 56 -12.60 -9.86 -27.27
N GLY A 57 -12.99 -11.14 -27.26
CA GLY A 57 -14.00 -11.76 -28.15
C GLY A 57 -15.40 -11.88 -27.49
N LYS A 58 -16.39 -12.44 -28.20
CA LYS A 58 -17.84 -12.49 -27.86
C LYS A 58 -18.52 -13.68 -28.60
N VAL A 59 -19.65 -14.31 -28.25
CA VAL A 59 -20.70 -14.18 -27.19
C VAL A 59 -20.94 -15.59 -26.57
N ASP A 60 -22.08 -16.22 -26.16
CA ASP A 60 -23.54 -16.01 -25.85
C ASP A 60 -24.00 -17.27 -25.03
N SER A 61 -25.20 -17.53 -24.47
CA SER A 61 -26.53 -16.87 -24.25
C SER A 61 -27.30 -17.68 -23.15
N LEU A 62 -28.63 -17.47 -22.98
CA LEU A 62 -29.61 -18.23 -22.13
C LEU A 62 -29.44 -18.07 -20.58
N ALA A 63 -30.43 -17.71 -19.74
CA ALA A 63 -31.83 -18.12 -19.51
C ALA A 63 -31.95 -19.39 -18.61
N ASP A 64 -32.85 -19.52 -17.61
CA ASP A 64 -33.95 -18.67 -17.10
C ASP A 64 -34.32 -19.00 -15.62
N SER A 65 -35.17 -18.18 -15.00
CA SER A 65 -36.12 -18.50 -13.91
C SER A 65 -35.62 -18.81 -12.48
N SER A 66 -36.11 -18.02 -11.51
CA SER A 66 -37.00 -18.45 -10.40
C SER A 66 -36.92 -17.58 -9.13
N LYS A 67 -38.08 -17.44 -8.49
CA LYS A 67 -38.44 -16.78 -7.22
C LYS A 67 -39.64 -17.61 -6.68
N PRO A 68 -40.06 -17.54 -5.39
CA PRO A 68 -40.36 -16.26 -4.73
C PRO A 68 -40.20 -16.25 -3.18
N GLU A 69 -40.70 -15.15 -2.56
CA GLU A 69 -41.49 -15.08 -1.31
C GLU A 69 -41.02 -15.78 -0.02
N ASP A 70 -41.33 -15.31 1.19
CA ASP A 70 -41.74 -14.00 1.76
C ASP A 70 -41.70 -14.18 3.29
N LEU A 71 -41.80 -13.11 4.10
CA LEU A 71 -42.42 -13.09 5.44
C LEU A 71 -42.10 -11.77 6.19
N ASP A 72 -43.07 -11.33 7.01
CA ASP A 72 -43.20 -9.93 7.43
C ASP A 72 -43.70 -9.81 8.88
N LYS A 73 -43.47 -8.63 9.50
CA LYS A 73 -43.86 -8.20 10.88
C LYS A 73 -43.14 -8.91 12.04
N GLY A 74 -42.93 -8.30 13.21
CA GLY A 74 -43.12 -6.89 13.63
C GLY A 74 -43.80 -6.73 15.00
N TRP A 75 -43.47 -5.68 15.77
CA TRP A 75 -44.31 -5.12 16.85
C TRP A 75 -43.85 -3.72 17.30
N ASN A 76 -44.76 -2.93 17.91
CA ASN A 76 -44.53 -1.61 18.53
C ASN A 76 -44.73 -1.68 20.05
N HIS A 77 -44.22 -0.70 20.82
CA HIS A 77 -45.06 0.37 21.46
C HIS A 77 -44.25 1.41 22.27
N GLU A 78 -44.94 2.47 22.71
CA GLU A 78 -44.47 3.64 23.48
C GLU A 78 -44.59 3.41 25.02
N GLU A 79 -44.40 4.31 26.01
CA GLU A 79 -44.51 5.78 26.16
C GLU A 79 -43.47 6.32 27.19
N GLN A 80 -42.91 7.54 27.05
CA GLN A 80 -43.19 8.82 27.79
C GLN A 80 -43.22 8.76 29.35
N ALA A 81 -42.84 9.74 30.18
CA ALA A 81 -41.99 10.98 30.18
C ALA A 81 -42.07 11.59 31.63
N PRO A 82 -41.65 12.83 31.99
CA PRO A 82 -40.57 13.73 31.53
C PRO A 82 -39.55 14.10 32.67
N GLY A 83 -38.50 14.90 32.37
CA GLY A 83 -37.52 15.35 33.39
C GLY A 83 -36.67 16.57 32.98
N VAL A 84 -37.31 17.71 32.71
CA VAL A 84 -36.68 18.86 32.03
C VAL A 84 -35.75 19.68 32.95
N VAL A 85 -34.46 19.73 32.61
CA VAL A 85 -33.50 20.87 32.71
C VAL A 85 -32.07 20.40 32.41
N LYS A 86 -31.63 19.24 32.96
CA LYS A 86 -30.44 18.53 32.45
C LYS A 86 -30.60 18.11 30.98
N ASP A 87 -31.85 17.97 30.57
CA ASP A 87 -32.31 17.43 29.31
C ASP A 87 -31.88 18.24 28.08
N SER A 88 -31.49 19.52 28.16
CA SER A 88 -31.07 20.28 26.96
C SER A 88 -29.65 19.96 26.50
N LEU A 89 -28.69 19.87 27.42
CA LEU A 89 -27.31 19.46 27.08
C LEU A 89 -27.25 17.96 26.80
N GLN A 90 -27.98 17.17 27.59
CA GLN A 90 -28.10 15.72 27.37
C GLN A 90 -28.85 15.42 26.06
N ARG A 91 -29.85 16.23 25.64
CA ARG A 91 -30.41 16.12 24.28
C ARG A 91 -29.41 16.50 23.22
N HIS A 92 -28.71 17.63 23.28
CA HIS A 92 -27.73 17.95 22.22
C HIS A 92 -26.65 16.87 22.08
N MET A 93 -26.16 16.29 23.19
CA MET A 93 -25.28 15.12 23.15
C MET A 93 -25.98 13.87 22.62
N ASN A 94 -27.17 13.51 23.13
CA ASN A 94 -27.89 12.31 22.72
C ASN A 94 -28.44 12.41 21.28
N GLU A 95 -28.70 13.60 20.76
CA GLU A 95 -29.16 13.90 19.40
C GLU A 95 -27.98 13.95 18.44
N ALA A 96 -26.81 14.45 18.86
CA ALA A 96 -25.56 14.27 18.12
C ALA A 96 -25.17 12.79 18.06
N VAL A 97 -25.18 12.07 19.19
CA VAL A 97 -24.95 10.61 19.25
C VAL A 97 -26.01 9.85 18.48
N THR A 98 -27.30 10.19 18.58
CA THR A 98 -28.36 9.50 17.81
C THR A 98 -28.29 9.84 16.32
N SER A 99 -27.83 11.03 15.93
CA SER A 99 -27.60 11.40 14.52
C SER A 99 -26.37 10.69 13.96
N ARG A 100 -25.28 10.61 14.74
CA ARG A 100 -24.10 9.80 14.45
C ARG A 100 -24.48 8.32 14.34
N ASP A 101 -25.21 7.78 15.29
CA ASP A 101 -25.62 6.37 15.30
C ASP A 101 -26.65 6.05 14.20
N LYS A 102 -27.46 7.02 13.75
CA LYS A 102 -28.30 6.91 12.55
C LYS A 102 -27.49 7.03 11.25
N LEU A 103 -26.41 7.82 11.24
CA LEU A 103 -25.49 7.94 10.11
C LEU A 103 -24.61 6.67 10.00
N ASN A 104 -24.09 6.17 11.12
CA ASN A 104 -23.37 4.92 11.23
C ASN A 104 -24.30 3.75 10.84
N LYS A 105 -25.52 3.65 11.38
CA LYS A 105 -26.50 2.63 10.93
C LYS A 105 -26.99 2.81 9.49
N PHE A 106 -26.76 3.96 8.86
CA PHE A 106 -26.94 4.16 7.43
C PHE A 106 -25.70 3.68 6.64
N MET A 107 -24.49 3.88 7.17
CA MET A 107 -23.23 3.41 6.61
C MET A 107 -22.92 1.92 6.85
N GLU A 108 -23.51 1.30 7.88
CA GLU A 108 -23.50 -0.15 8.15
C GLU A 108 -24.52 -0.91 7.29
N ARG A 109 -25.64 -0.26 6.94
CA ARG A 109 -26.73 -0.86 6.13
C ARG A 109 -26.54 -0.67 4.62
N LEU A 110 -25.61 0.18 4.23
CA LEU A 110 -24.90 0.03 2.97
C LEU A 110 -23.77 -0.96 3.29
N ASP A 111 -23.76 -2.17 2.71
CA ASP A 111 -22.67 -3.12 2.96
C ASP A 111 -21.40 -2.64 2.21
N VAL A 112 -20.47 -2.02 2.97
CA VAL A 112 -19.56 -1.00 2.44
C VAL A 112 -18.11 -1.25 2.81
N ALA A 113 -17.45 -1.99 1.92
CA ALA A 113 -16.00 -1.89 1.74
C ALA A 113 -15.59 -0.71 0.81
N ASP A 114 -16.52 -0.11 0.04
CA ASP A 114 -16.20 0.99 -0.90
C ASP A 114 -17.27 2.09 -1.14
N ALA A 115 -18.55 1.96 -0.75
CA ALA A 115 -19.54 2.99 -1.09
C ALA A 115 -19.45 4.30 -0.25
N SER A 116 -18.80 4.27 0.91
CA SER A 116 -18.36 5.49 1.63
C SER A 116 -17.41 6.35 0.78
N VAL A 117 -16.69 5.71 -0.14
CA VAL A 117 -15.76 6.28 -1.11
C VAL A 117 -16.47 6.58 -2.45
N SER A 118 -17.69 6.08 -2.69
CA SER A 118 -18.36 6.15 -4.01
C SER A 118 -19.21 7.38 -4.23
N ALA A 119 -19.94 7.85 -3.21
CA ALA A 119 -20.93 8.92 -3.38
C ALA A 119 -20.28 10.22 -3.91
N SER A 120 -20.76 10.71 -5.05
CA SER A 120 -20.40 12.04 -5.53
C SER A 120 -21.05 13.12 -4.66
N ALA A 121 -20.43 14.29 -4.54
CA ALA A 121 -21.04 15.42 -3.84
C ALA A 121 -22.44 15.80 -4.40
N LYS A 122 -22.65 15.65 -5.71
CA LYS A 122 -23.97 15.81 -6.34
C LYS A 122 -24.98 14.77 -5.84
N HIS A 123 -24.56 13.51 -5.67
CA HIS A 123 -25.40 12.44 -5.13
C HIS A 123 -25.75 12.71 -3.66
N VAL A 124 -24.77 13.02 -2.80
CA VAL A 124 -25.01 13.36 -1.38
C VAL A 124 -25.98 14.53 -1.24
N ALA A 125 -25.81 15.60 -2.02
CA ALA A 125 -26.74 16.74 -2.02
C ALA A 125 -28.15 16.38 -2.54
N THR A 126 -28.27 15.39 -3.44
CA THR A 126 -29.56 14.91 -3.96
C THR A 126 -30.27 14.02 -2.93
N VAL A 127 -29.53 13.12 -2.26
CA VAL A 127 -30.03 12.31 -1.14
C VAL A 127 -30.47 13.21 0.02
N ALA A 128 -29.67 14.22 0.37
CA ALA A 128 -30.04 15.20 1.38
C ALA A 128 -31.36 15.92 1.03
N LYS A 129 -31.56 16.34 -0.23
CA LYS A 129 -32.85 16.93 -0.69
C LYS A 129 -34.04 15.97 -0.58
N ALA A 130 -33.82 14.67 -0.72
CA ALA A 130 -34.89 13.65 -0.61
C ALA A 130 -35.25 13.27 0.83
N PHE A 131 -34.36 13.50 1.80
CA PHE A 131 -34.52 13.10 3.21
C PHE A 131 -34.41 14.24 4.23
N ALA A 132 -34.20 15.49 3.78
CA ALA A 132 -34.24 16.65 4.64
C ALA A 132 -35.63 16.80 5.29
N THR A 133 -35.61 16.90 6.61
CA THR A 133 -36.77 17.17 7.47
C THR A 133 -36.30 18.16 8.53
N GLU A 134 -37.23 18.91 9.12
CA GLU A 134 -36.91 19.90 10.15
C GLU A 134 -36.20 19.27 11.37
N ALA A 135 -36.50 17.99 11.64
CA ALA A 135 -35.86 17.16 12.67
C ALA A 135 -34.42 16.72 12.35
N ASN A 136 -33.82 17.12 11.22
CA ASN A 136 -32.39 16.93 10.97
C ASN A 136 -31.76 18.17 10.30
N PRO A 137 -31.28 19.15 11.10
CA PRO A 137 -30.63 20.35 10.60
C PRO A 137 -29.40 20.11 9.72
N CYS A 138 -28.66 19.02 9.93
CA CYS A 138 -27.50 18.67 9.11
C CYS A 138 -27.91 18.29 7.68
N LEU A 139 -28.90 17.40 7.52
CA LEU A 139 -29.46 17.06 6.21
C LEU A 139 -30.16 18.27 5.56
N ALA A 140 -30.86 19.10 6.35
CA ALA A 140 -31.46 20.34 5.85
C ALA A 140 -30.41 21.33 5.32
N ASP A 141 -29.22 21.44 5.93
CA ASP A 141 -28.11 22.24 5.41
C ASP A 141 -27.43 21.61 4.19
N MET A 142 -27.21 20.30 4.18
CA MET A 142 -26.68 19.59 3.01
C MET A 142 -27.64 19.67 1.80
N ALA A 143 -28.95 19.70 2.03
CA ALA A 143 -29.96 19.88 1.01
C ALA A 143 -29.92 21.28 0.35
N LYS A 144 -29.36 22.30 1.01
CA LYS A 144 -29.15 23.64 0.42
C LYS A 144 -27.99 23.66 -0.59
N ALA A 145 -27.23 22.58 -0.73
CA ALA A 145 -26.11 22.52 -1.67
C ALA A 145 -26.58 22.64 -3.15
N PRO A 146 -25.98 23.57 -3.94
CA PRO A 146 -26.29 23.71 -5.35
C PRO A 146 -25.60 22.57 -6.13
N LEU A 147 -26.34 21.86 -6.99
CA LEU A 147 -25.87 20.60 -7.59
C LEU A 147 -24.65 20.74 -8.53
N ASN A 148 -24.32 21.96 -8.94
CA ASN A 148 -23.18 22.32 -9.79
C ASN A 148 -21.89 22.69 -9.00
N ASP A 149 -21.97 23.04 -7.71
CA ASP A 149 -20.79 23.21 -6.82
C ASP A 149 -21.00 22.53 -5.45
N ALA A 150 -21.70 21.39 -5.45
CA ALA A 150 -22.04 20.65 -4.25
C ALA A 150 -20.80 20.27 -3.42
N GLU A 151 -19.65 20.05 -4.07
CA GLU A 151 -18.37 19.77 -3.40
C GLU A 151 -17.88 20.97 -2.57
N LYS A 152 -18.18 22.22 -2.93
CA LYS A 152 -17.83 23.38 -2.08
C LYS A 152 -18.74 23.46 -0.87
N THR A 153 -20.05 23.41 -1.09
CA THR A 153 -21.02 23.58 0.01
C THR A 153 -21.00 22.41 0.98
N LEU A 154 -20.94 21.15 0.52
CA LEU A 154 -20.85 20.00 1.42
C LEU A 154 -19.56 20.02 2.24
N GLN A 155 -18.42 20.41 1.68
CA GLN A 155 -17.16 20.54 2.44
C GLN A 155 -17.16 21.70 3.44
N ILE A 156 -18.13 22.63 3.38
CA ILE A 156 -18.40 23.60 4.45
C ILE A 156 -19.31 22.96 5.52
N MET A 157 -20.39 22.28 5.11
CA MET A 157 -21.34 21.66 6.05
C MET A 157 -20.72 20.50 6.84
N LEU A 158 -19.89 19.66 6.21
CA LEU A 158 -19.17 18.57 6.89
C LEU A 158 -18.29 19.09 8.04
N ARG A 159 -17.73 20.30 7.93
CA ARG A 159 -16.96 20.95 9.00
C ARG A 159 -17.87 21.52 10.08
N LYS A 160 -18.93 22.24 9.68
CA LYS A 160 -19.96 22.80 10.58
C LYS A 160 -20.55 21.73 11.52
N TRP A 161 -20.69 20.49 11.04
CA TRP A 161 -21.31 19.38 11.76
C TRP A 161 -20.28 18.34 12.30
N ASP A 162 -18.97 18.66 12.31
CA ASP A 162 -17.83 17.78 12.70
C ASP A 162 -17.79 16.38 12.03
N LEU A 163 -18.39 16.25 10.84
CA LEU A 163 -18.43 15.03 10.01
C LEU A 163 -17.16 14.86 9.15
N THR A 164 -16.03 15.33 9.65
CA THR A 164 -14.71 15.25 9.01
C THR A 164 -13.64 15.45 10.07
N LEU A 165 -12.42 14.94 9.86
CA LEU A 165 -11.37 15.01 10.89
C LEU A 165 -10.95 16.46 11.20
N ASN A 166 -11.31 17.41 10.32
CA ASN A 166 -11.14 18.86 10.51
C ASN A 166 -9.68 19.37 10.59
N VAL A 167 -8.68 18.51 10.33
CA VAL A 167 -7.25 18.86 10.24
C VAL A 167 -7.04 20.09 9.34
N PRO A 168 -6.35 21.15 9.82
CA PRO A 168 -5.92 22.26 8.99
C PRO A 168 -4.99 21.82 7.85
N TRP A 169 -5.15 22.42 6.67
CA TRP A 169 -4.15 22.38 5.60
C TRP A 169 -3.66 23.81 5.35
N THR A 170 -2.35 23.98 5.29
CA THR A 170 -1.73 25.20 4.75
C THR A 170 -1.59 25.07 3.24
N TYR A 171 -1.35 26.18 2.54
CA TYR A 171 -0.71 26.12 1.22
C TYR A 171 0.79 26.25 1.44
N ILE A 172 1.58 25.39 0.78
CA ILE A 172 3.03 25.56 0.67
C ILE A 172 3.36 25.95 -0.77
N ASP A 173 4.25 26.92 -0.92
CA ASP A 173 4.75 27.37 -2.21
C ASP A 173 5.93 26.48 -2.62
N LEU A 174 5.78 25.78 -3.74
CA LEU A 174 6.81 24.89 -4.31
C LEU A 174 7.75 25.66 -5.25
N CYS A 175 7.24 26.73 -5.85
CA CYS A 175 7.95 27.87 -6.42
C CYS A 175 6.95 29.03 -6.60
N ASP A 176 7.42 30.21 -7.01
CA ASP A 176 6.68 31.49 -7.15
C ASP A 176 5.34 31.41 -7.91
N THR A 177 5.14 30.37 -8.73
CA THR A 177 3.97 30.17 -9.58
C THR A 177 3.14 28.92 -9.23
N CYS A 178 3.55 28.15 -8.22
CA CYS A 178 2.96 26.85 -7.93
C CYS A 178 2.90 26.56 -6.42
N SER A 179 1.70 26.67 -5.85
CA SER A 179 1.43 26.28 -4.45
C SER A 179 0.46 25.09 -4.36
N VAL A 180 0.63 24.26 -3.33
CA VAL A 180 -0.21 23.08 -3.08
C VAL A 180 -0.69 23.02 -1.63
N PRO A 181 -1.89 22.49 -1.37
CA PRO A 181 -2.34 22.24 -0.01
C PRO A 181 -1.58 21.07 0.62
N MET A 182 -1.10 21.28 1.85
CA MET A 182 -0.39 20.31 2.68
C MET A 182 -1.11 20.19 4.03
N LEU A 183 -1.37 18.97 4.47
CA LEU A 183 -1.67 18.67 5.87
C LEU A 183 -0.32 18.59 6.60
N ARG A 184 0.01 19.61 7.38
CA ARG A 184 1.27 19.60 8.14
C ARG A 184 1.19 18.49 9.20
N PRO A 185 2.21 17.62 9.34
CA PRO A 185 2.29 16.67 10.45
C PRO A 185 1.89 17.27 11.79
N THR A 186 2.37 18.47 12.14
CA THR A 186 2.05 19.18 13.38
C THR A 186 0.55 19.46 13.55
N ASP A 187 -0.10 20.00 12.51
CA ASP A 187 -1.55 20.28 12.52
C ASP A 187 -2.36 18.97 12.63
N TYR A 188 -1.91 17.92 11.92
CA TYR A 188 -2.54 16.60 11.96
C TYR A 188 -2.44 15.98 13.36
N LEU A 189 -1.25 15.98 13.94
CA LEU A 189 -0.98 15.42 15.26
C LEU A 189 -1.76 16.15 16.36
N ALA A 190 -1.79 17.48 16.34
CA ALA A 190 -2.61 18.27 17.26
C ALA A 190 -4.10 17.90 17.14
N THR A 191 -4.61 17.74 15.93
CA THR A 191 -6.00 17.33 15.68
C THR A 191 -6.31 15.92 16.22
N LEU A 192 -5.35 14.98 16.12
CA LEU A 192 -5.49 13.63 16.69
C LEU A 192 -5.44 13.62 18.23
N VAL A 193 -4.74 14.56 18.85
CA VAL A 193 -4.76 14.77 20.30
C VAL A 193 -6.10 15.36 20.74
N GLU A 194 -6.52 16.48 20.12
CA GLU A 194 -7.78 17.18 20.40
C GLU A 194 -8.99 16.24 20.33
N LYS A 195 -9.02 15.34 19.33
CA LYS A 195 -10.12 14.39 19.10
C LYS A 195 -9.89 13.01 19.74
N GLY A 196 -8.86 12.82 20.56
CA GLY A 196 -8.63 11.58 21.34
C GLY A 196 -8.07 10.37 20.57
N TYR A 197 -7.77 10.52 19.29
CA TYR A 197 -7.28 9.45 18.41
C TYR A 197 -5.77 9.18 18.48
N LEU A 198 -5.01 9.93 19.30
CA LEU A 198 -3.56 9.77 19.48
C LEU A 198 -3.10 8.30 19.66
N HIS A 199 -3.92 7.48 20.32
CA HIS A 199 -3.63 6.05 20.53
C HIS A 199 -3.41 5.25 19.22
N LYS A 200 -4.07 5.64 18.12
CA LYS A 200 -3.91 5.03 16.77
C LYS A 200 -2.50 5.24 16.21
N LEU A 201 -1.93 6.41 16.50
CA LEU A 201 -0.58 6.79 16.08
C LEU A 201 0.50 6.16 16.97
N LEU A 202 0.27 5.98 18.27
CA LEU A 202 1.29 5.40 19.14
C LEU A 202 1.59 3.93 18.78
N GLY A 203 0.56 3.16 18.40
CA GLY A 203 0.66 1.74 18.03
C GLY A 203 0.96 0.80 19.22
N SER A 204 1.75 1.26 20.20
CA SER A 204 1.96 0.68 21.53
C SER A 204 2.44 1.76 22.50
N SER A 205 2.25 1.57 23.81
CA SER A 205 2.83 2.42 24.84
C SER A 205 4.31 2.13 25.15
N ARG A 206 4.85 1.00 24.67
CA ARG A 206 6.20 0.49 25.01
C ARG A 206 7.32 1.15 24.16
N LEU A 207 7.35 2.49 24.14
CA LEU A 207 8.32 3.26 23.34
C LEU A 207 9.77 3.05 23.82
N ARG A 208 10.04 3.11 25.13
CA ARG A 208 11.37 2.86 25.69
C ARG A 208 11.94 1.49 25.32
N GLU A 209 11.11 0.46 25.16
CA GLU A 209 11.56 -0.86 24.70
C GLU A 209 12.00 -0.85 23.23
N PHE A 210 11.26 -0.15 22.36
CA PHE A 210 11.69 0.07 20.98
C PHE A 210 13.05 0.75 20.94
N TRP A 211 13.24 1.87 21.65
CA TRP A 211 14.51 2.59 21.66
C TRP A 211 15.66 1.81 22.31
N THR A 212 15.37 1.00 23.34
CA THR A 212 16.36 0.10 23.97
C THR A 212 16.94 -0.93 22.99
N ASN A 213 16.15 -1.37 22.01
CA ASN A 213 16.63 -2.27 20.97
C ASN A 213 17.22 -1.51 19.77
N TYR A 214 16.59 -0.41 19.34
CA TYR A 214 17.07 0.43 18.25
C TYR A 214 18.46 1.01 18.52
N LYS A 215 18.78 1.42 19.77
CA LYS A 215 20.12 1.88 20.16
C LYS A 215 21.21 0.80 20.07
N LYS A 216 20.85 -0.49 20.14
CA LYS A 216 21.80 -1.59 19.95
C LYS A 216 22.03 -1.86 18.47
N GLU A 217 20.96 -1.78 17.67
CA GLU A 217 21.00 -2.12 16.24
C GLU A 217 21.61 -1.00 15.38
N GLU A 218 21.28 0.26 15.66
CA GLU A 218 21.75 1.45 14.94
C GLU A 218 22.38 2.47 15.91
N PRO A 219 23.49 2.13 16.61
CA PRO A 219 24.06 2.96 17.68
C PRO A 219 24.60 4.32 17.22
N ASN A 220 24.85 4.49 15.92
CA ASN A 220 25.48 5.68 15.31
C ASN A 220 24.46 6.67 14.74
N HIS A 221 23.26 6.71 15.31
CA HIS A 221 22.17 7.61 14.90
C HIS A 221 22.18 8.87 15.78
N GLU A 222 22.17 10.06 15.15
CA GLU A 222 22.40 11.37 15.81
C GLU A 222 21.52 11.61 17.05
N LEU A 223 20.28 11.10 17.06
CA LEU A 223 19.35 11.23 18.19
C LEU A 223 19.91 10.71 19.53
N PHE A 224 20.90 9.82 19.49
CA PHE A 224 21.54 9.27 20.69
C PHE A 224 22.59 10.19 21.32
N GLU A 225 22.94 11.30 20.66
CA GLU A 225 23.80 12.39 21.13
C GLU A 225 22.99 13.55 21.75
N HIS A 226 21.65 13.46 21.71
CA HIS A 226 20.75 14.54 22.13
C HIS A 226 20.22 14.33 23.56
N ASP A 227 20.78 15.02 24.55
CA ASP A 227 20.41 14.89 25.97
C ASP A 227 18.93 15.20 26.29
N PHE A 228 18.21 15.92 25.42
CA PHE A 228 16.80 16.28 25.61
C PHE A 228 15.81 15.15 25.27
N VAL A 229 16.29 13.99 24.79
CA VAL A 229 15.45 12.90 24.29
C VAL A 229 14.96 11.99 25.42
N ASP A 230 13.67 12.08 25.72
CA ASP A 230 12.97 11.09 26.54
C ASP A 230 12.38 9.96 25.68
N TYR A 231 12.93 8.75 25.87
CA TYR A 231 12.55 7.54 25.14
C TYR A 231 11.18 6.96 25.54
N ASP A 232 10.54 7.39 26.64
CA ASP A 232 9.12 7.07 26.91
C ASP A 232 8.15 7.96 26.12
N ASN A 233 8.67 9.02 25.48
CA ASN A 233 7.89 10.07 24.84
C ASN A 233 8.31 10.39 23.39
N LEU A 234 9.37 9.75 22.89
CA LEU A 234 9.77 9.81 21.48
C LEU A 234 9.05 8.72 20.66
N VAL A 235 8.27 9.12 19.66
CA VAL A 235 7.49 8.25 18.77
C VAL A 235 8.24 8.04 17.44
N PRO A 236 8.63 6.80 17.10
CA PRO A 236 9.30 6.50 15.83
C PRO A 236 8.30 6.35 14.68
N LEU A 237 8.58 7.04 13.58
CA LEU A 237 7.76 7.05 12.37
C LEU A 237 8.55 6.59 11.15
N TYR A 238 7.83 6.16 10.11
CA TYR A 238 8.32 6.18 8.73
C TYR A 238 7.50 7.17 7.90
N ILE A 239 8.15 7.85 6.96
CA ILE A 239 7.46 8.52 5.85
C ILE A 239 7.28 7.50 4.73
N HIS A 240 6.18 7.61 4.00
CA HIS A 240 5.87 6.80 2.84
C HIS A 240 5.48 7.70 1.66
N GLY A 241 5.94 7.38 0.44
CA GLY A 241 5.41 7.98 -0.78
C GLY A 241 5.36 7.00 -1.95
N ASP A 242 4.35 7.15 -2.81
CA ASP A 242 4.16 6.29 -3.99
C ASP A 242 3.26 6.96 -5.05
N GLY A 243 3.22 6.39 -6.26
CA GLY A 243 2.46 6.83 -7.43
C GLY A 243 1.08 6.18 -7.56
N GLY A 244 0.08 6.77 -6.91
CA GLY A 244 -1.33 6.49 -7.15
C GLY A 244 -1.82 6.90 -8.55
N ARG A 245 -3.14 6.77 -8.83
CA ARG A 245 -3.73 7.09 -10.14
C ARG A 245 -4.98 7.98 -10.05
N THR A 246 -5.01 9.02 -10.87
CA THR A 246 -6.15 9.95 -11.02
C THR A 246 -7.26 9.42 -11.94
N TYR A 247 -8.35 10.18 -12.11
CA TYR A 247 -9.44 9.87 -13.06
C TYR A 247 -8.94 9.67 -14.49
N ARG A 248 -7.98 10.48 -14.93
CA ARG A 248 -7.39 10.43 -16.28
C ARG A 248 -6.35 9.31 -16.45
N ARG A 249 -6.08 8.53 -15.39
CA ARG A 249 -4.97 7.57 -15.26
C ARG A 249 -3.58 8.21 -15.13
N ASP A 250 -3.49 9.56 -15.11
CA ASP A 250 -2.28 10.27 -14.74
C ASP A 250 -1.83 9.85 -13.32
N GLU A 251 -0.52 9.74 -13.12
CA GLU A 251 0.13 9.47 -11.84
C GLU A 251 -0.19 10.57 -10.81
N LEU A 252 -0.59 10.15 -9.62
CA LEU A 252 -0.82 10.98 -8.45
C LEU A 252 0.17 10.56 -7.37
N MET A 253 1.21 11.36 -7.15
CA MET A 253 2.04 11.18 -5.96
C MET A 253 1.18 11.40 -4.71
N VAL A 254 1.31 10.50 -3.74
CA VAL A 254 0.73 10.61 -2.41
C VAL A 254 1.85 10.46 -1.40
N ILE A 255 1.95 11.37 -0.43
CA ILE A 255 2.94 11.32 0.66
C ILE A 255 2.20 11.27 2.00
N ALA A 256 2.62 10.36 2.87
CA ALA A 256 2.01 10.07 4.16
C ALA A 256 3.08 9.71 5.21
N PHE A 257 2.70 9.68 6.48
CA PHE A 257 3.52 9.13 7.56
C PHE A 257 2.77 8.03 8.32
N GLN A 258 3.51 7.14 8.96
CA GLN A 258 2.98 6.00 9.72
C GLN A 258 3.88 5.69 10.93
N PRO A 259 3.35 5.18 12.05
CA PRO A 259 4.18 4.65 13.11
C PRO A 259 4.84 3.33 12.73
N ILE A 260 6.01 3.06 13.30
CA ILE A 260 6.71 1.78 13.12
C ILE A 260 6.04 0.68 13.97
N LEU A 261 5.60 1.04 15.18
CA LEU A 261 4.88 0.16 16.09
C LEU A 261 3.41 0.00 15.62
N GLY A 262 2.84 -1.18 15.86
CA GLY A 262 1.43 -1.44 15.62
C GLY A 262 0.97 -2.81 16.12
N LEU A 263 -0.19 -3.26 15.66
CA LEU A 263 -0.89 -4.43 16.21
C LEU A 263 -0.39 -5.80 15.68
N GLY A 264 0.74 -5.83 14.97
CA GLY A 264 1.31 -7.05 14.38
C GLY A 264 0.67 -7.43 13.05
N THR A 265 0.74 -8.72 12.71
CA THR A 265 0.12 -9.29 11.50
C THR A 265 -1.09 -10.16 11.85
N ARG A 266 -1.84 -10.67 10.86
CA ARG A 266 -2.88 -11.70 11.09
C ARG A 266 -2.36 -12.96 11.80
N LEU A 267 -1.06 -13.25 11.75
CA LEU A 267 -0.43 -14.40 12.40
C LEU A 267 0.22 -14.08 13.75
N SER A 268 0.62 -12.83 14.01
CA SER A 268 1.24 -12.38 15.28
C SER A 268 0.36 -11.48 16.15
N HIS A 269 -0.90 -11.24 15.77
CA HIS A 269 -1.83 -10.41 16.53
C HIS A 269 -2.15 -10.97 17.93
N PRO A 270 -2.25 -10.14 18.99
CA PRO A 270 -2.63 -10.53 20.37
C PRO A 270 -4.07 -11.06 20.57
N GLN A 271 -4.69 -11.63 19.53
CA GLN A 271 -5.78 -12.61 19.69
C GLN A 271 -5.24 -14.06 19.74
N LYS A 272 -3.95 -14.25 19.45
CA LYS A 272 -3.18 -15.47 19.73
C LYS A 272 -2.12 -15.15 20.78
N LEU A 273 -2.57 -14.92 22.01
CA LEU A 273 -1.75 -14.48 23.14
C LEU A 273 -0.79 -15.57 23.65
N THR A 274 0.29 -15.80 22.91
CA THR A 274 1.47 -16.55 23.36
C THR A 274 2.77 -15.75 23.23
N THR A 275 2.73 -14.51 22.72
CA THR A 275 3.90 -13.63 22.59
C THR A 275 3.64 -12.25 23.19
N ALA A 276 4.47 -11.85 24.16
CA ALA A 276 4.47 -10.50 24.73
C ALA A 276 5.31 -9.51 23.90
N LYS A 277 5.56 -9.79 22.61
CA LYS A 277 6.42 -8.99 21.73
C LYS A 277 5.68 -7.74 21.21
N LEU A 278 6.42 -6.66 20.96
CA LEU A 278 5.92 -5.52 20.16
C LEU A 278 5.47 -6.00 18.76
N GLY A 279 4.50 -5.32 18.14
CA GLY A 279 3.97 -5.67 16.82
C GLY A 279 4.38 -4.70 15.70
N VAL A 280 4.50 -5.21 14.48
CA VAL A 280 4.66 -4.40 13.25
C VAL A 280 3.34 -3.70 12.87
N ASN A 281 3.41 -2.54 12.23
CA ASN A 281 2.23 -1.83 11.71
C ASN A 281 1.67 -2.46 10.41
N LEU A 282 1.09 -3.67 10.51
CA LEU A 282 0.45 -4.38 9.38
C LEU A 282 -1.03 -4.79 9.61
N LYS A 283 -1.64 -4.40 10.74
CA LYS A 283 -3.08 -4.60 11.02
C LYS A 283 -3.72 -3.32 11.55
N GLY A 284 -4.97 -3.09 11.15
CA GLY A 284 -5.77 -1.88 11.31
C GLY A 284 -6.39 -1.52 9.95
N HIS A 285 -7.33 -0.58 9.90
CA HIS A 285 -7.68 0.03 8.63
C HIS A 285 -6.52 0.91 8.14
N SER A 286 -6.29 0.99 6.82
CA SER A 286 -5.14 1.73 6.29
C SER A 286 -5.25 3.25 6.52
N PHE A 287 -6.47 3.81 6.57
CA PHE A 287 -6.68 5.21 6.99
C PHE A 287 -6.49 5.46 8.50
N THR A 288 -6.67 4.48 9.39
CA THR A 288 -6.43 4.68 10.84
C THR A 288 -4.96 4.51 11.22
N THR A 289 -4.12 4.08 10.27
CA THR A 289 -2.72 3.72 10.50
C THR A 289 -1.70 4.41 9.57
N ARG A 290 -2.18 5.17 8.56
CA ARG A 290 -1.38 6.01 7.66
C ARG A 290 -2.02 7.41 7.54
N PHE A 291 -1.21 8.44 7.76
CA PHE A 291 -1.66 9.82 7.94
C PHE A 291 -1.15 10.69 6.78
N LEU A 292 -2.07 11.30 6.02
CA LEU A 292 -1.75 12.02 4.80
C LEU A 292 -0.98 13.31 5.09
N VAL A 293 0.13 13.55 4.39
CA VAL A 293 0.79 14.87 4.30
C VAL A 293 0.26 15.64 3.10
N GLY A 294 0.11 14.98 1.95
CA GLY A 294 -0.53 15.59 0.78
C GLY A 294 -0.51 14.72 -0.47
N VAL A 295 -1.09 15.24 -1.54
CA VAL A 295 -1.10 14.61 -2.86
C VAL A 295 -0.76 15.62 -3.95
N MET A 296 -0.11 15.17 -5.02
CA MET A 296 0.37 16.01 -6.11
C MET A 296 0.31 15.26 -7.45
N PRO A 297 -0.41 15.74 -8.48
CA PRO A 297 -0.42 15.08 -9.79
C PRO A 297 0.91 15.29 -10.51
N LYS A 298 1.29 14.32 -11.35
CA LYS A 298 2.51 14.35 -12.18
C LYS A 298 2.71 15.65 -12.96
N SER A 299 1.64 16.29 -13.41
CA SER A 299 1.69 17.58 -14.12
C SER A 299 2.22 18.76 -13.30
N VAL A 300 2.39 18.63 -11.98
CA VAL A 300 3.03 19.66 -11.14
C VAL A 300 4.56 19.53 -11.15
N TYR A 301 5.09 18.31 -11.03
CA TYR A 301 6.54 18.06 -10.82
C TYR A 301 7.29 17.44 -12.01
N LYS A 302 6.60 16.88 -13.02
CA LYS A 302 7.25 16.17 -14.15
C LYS A 302 8.30 17.03 -14.85
N ASP A 303 7.93 18.27 -15.16
CA ASP A 303 8.71 19.19 -15.97
C ASP A 303 9.45 20.22 -15.10
N ASN A 304 9.29 20.15 -13.78
CA ASN A 304 9.78 21.05 -12.74
C ASN A 304 10.08 20.19 -11.48
N PRO A 305 11.14 19.35 -11.49
CA PRO A 305 11.38 18.34 -10.45
C PRO A 305 11.58 18.94 -9.05
N GLU A 306 12.17 20.13 -8.96
CA GLU A 306 12.46 20.85 -7.72
C GLU A 306 11.21 21.09 -6.84
N ARG A 307 10.01 21.08 -7.44
CA ARG A 307 8.73 21.18 -6.72
C ARG A 307 8.42 19.94 -5.87
N PHE A 308 8.90 18.76 -6.27
CA PHE A 308 8.80 17.55 -5.47
C PHE A 308 9.78 17.59 -4.29
N ASP A 309 11.01 18.05 -4.55
CA ASP A 309 12.08 18.15 -3.56
C ASP A 309 11.74 19.20 -2.49
N ASN A 310 11.16 20.33 -2.90
CA ASN A 310 10.61 21.36 -2.00
C ASN A 310 9.44 20.83 -1.16
N PHE A 311 8.59 19.94 -1.69
CA PHE A 311 7.52 19.30 -0.90
C PHE A 311 8.08 18.33 0.16
N LEU A 312 9.06 17.50 -0.20
CA LEU A 312 9.73 16.62 0.77
C LEU A 312 10.49 17.42 1.85
N THR A 313 11.17 18.49 1.44
CA THR A 313 11.89 19.38 2.35
C THR A 313 10.92 20.11 3.30
N ALA A 314 9.78 20.60 2.81
CA ALA A 314 8.72 21.16 3.65
C ALA A 314 8.11 20.12 4.62
N THR A 315 8.04 18.84 4.20
CA THR A 315 7.61 17.74 5.06
C THR A 315 8.60 17.48 6.21
N MET A 316 9.90 17.44 5.93
CA MET A 316 10.92 17.25 6.98
C MET A 316 11.04 18.46 7.91
N LYS A 317 10.91 19.70 7.42
CA LYS A 317 10.86 20.93 8.24
C LYS A 317 9.71 20.96 9.27
N ASP A 318 8.66 20.20 9.04
CA ASP A 318 7.57 20.06 10.01
C ASP A 318 7.89 18.96 11.05
N PHE A 319 8.54 17.87 10.63
CA PHE A 319 9.09 16.86 11.56
C PHE A 319 10.25 17.38 12.42
N GLU A 320 11.08 18.30 11.91
CA GLU A 320 12.11 19.02 12.67
C GLU A 320 11.52 19.66 13.93
N GLN A 321 10.40 20.38 13.76
CA GLN A 321 9.69 21.03 14.87
C GLN A 321 9.11 20.02 15.85
N LEU A 322 8.51 18.94 15.35
CA LEU A 322 7.98 17.83 16.17
C LEU A 322 9.06 17.04 16.90
N TYR A 323 10.30 17.03 16.41
CA TYR A 323 11.43 16.41 17.08
C TYR A 323 12.06 17.35 18.13
N PHE A 324 12.46 18.56 17.73
CA PHE A 324 13.21 19.49 18.58
C PHE A 324 12.34 20.26 19.59
N ARG A 325 11.09 20.58 19.26
CA ARG A 325 10.14 21.20 20.21
C ARG A 325 9.24 20.17 20.88
N GLY A 326 8.71 19.24 20.09
CA GLY A 326 7.67 18.31 20.54
C GLY A 326 6.27 18.97 20.58
N MET A 327 5.29 18.19 21.02
CA MET A 327 3.89 18.56 21.16
C MET A 327 3.40 18.21 22.57
N ASP A 328 2.90 19.19 23.31
CA ASP A 328 2.21 18.96 24.59
C ASP A 328 0.90 18.19 24.33
N ILE A 329 0.70 17.09 25.04
CA ILE A 329 -0.52 16.25 24.99
C ILE A 329 -1.36 16.37 26.27
N GLY A 330 -1.11 17.39 27.07
CA GLY A 330 -1.76 17.66 28.35
C GLY A 330 -1.03 17.07 29.54
N ASN A 331 -1.39 17.54 30.74
CA ASN A 331 -0.81 17.13 32.02
C ASN A 331 0.72 17.27 32.11
N GLY A 332 1.30 18.22 31.34
CA GLY A 332 2.75 18.45 31.29
C GLY A 332 3.55 17.41 30.52
N ARG A 333 2.88 16.52 29.77
CA ARG A 333 3.52 15.47 28.97
C ARG A 333 3.75 15.95 27.54
N VAL A 334 5.00 16.09 27.13
CA VAL A 334 5.39 16.44 25.75
C VAL A 334 5.79 15.17 25.00
N LEU A 335 5.16 14.90 23.85
CA LEU A 335 5.62 13.87 22.90
C LEU A 335 6.51 14.48 21.82
N ARG A 336 7.52 13.71 21.38
CA ARG A 336 8.39 14.05 20.24
C ARG A 336 8.19 13.02 19.14
N PHE A 337 8.42 13.39 17.89
CA PHE A 337 8.21 12.49 16.74
C PHE A 337 9.42 12.54 15.82
N ILE A 338 9.89 11.39 15.33
CA ILE A 338 11.06 11.30 14.45
C ILE A 338 10.83 10.30 13.29
N PRO A 339 10.99 10.72 12.02
CA PRO A 339 11.14 9.81 10.90
C PRO A 339 12.48 9.06 10.96
N LEU A 340 12.44 7.72 11.01
CA LEU A 340 13.63 6.86 10.96
C LEU A 340 13.85 6.24 9.56
N GLY A 341 13.21 6.79 8.53
CA GLY A 341 13.35 6.32 7.16
C GLY A 341 12.19 6.70 6.24
N LEU A 342 12.44 6.51 4.95
CA LEU A 342 11.52 6.70 3.84
C LEU A 342 11.21 5.33 3.19
N LYS A 343 9.91 5.07 3.02
CA LYS A 343 9.33 3.89 2.35
C LYS A 343 8.69 4.31 1.02
N GLY A 344 8.65 3.40 0.06
CA GLY A 344 8.02 3.58 -1.24
C GLY A 344 8.50 2.51 -2.23
N ASP A 345 8.05 2.57 -3.47
CA ASP A 345 8.60 1.72 -4.53
C ASP A 345 10.00 2.18 -4.99
N LEU A 346 10.75 1.32 -5.70
CA LEU A 346 12.11 1.64 -6.14
C LEU A 346 12.18 2.90 -7.05
N PRO A 347 11.25 3.13 -8.01
CA PRO A 347 11.07 4.42 -8.67
C PRO A 347 10.90 5.64 -7.75
N PHE A 348 10.06 5.57 -6.72
CA PHE A 348 9.85 6.68 -5.78
C PHE A 348 11.12 6.95 -4.96
N LEU A 349 11.72 5.91 -4.38
CA LEU A 349 12.97 6.03 -3.62
C LEU A 349 14.08 6.62 -4.51
N SER A 350 14.24 6.12 -5.74
CA SER A 350 15.17 6.66 -6.74
C SER A 350 14.96 8.14 -7.06
N LYS A 351 13.70 8.60 -7.11
CA LYS A 351 13.36 10.00 -7.33
C LYS A 351 13.73 10.84 -6.10
N SER A 352 13.27 10.42 -4.92
CA SER A 352 13.44 11.14 -3.64
C SER A 352 14.89 11.29 -3.19
N GLY A 353 15.75 10.31 -3.46
CA GLY A 353 17.16 10.36 -3.08
C GLY A 353 18.10 10.94 -4.14
N HIS A 354 17.59 11.41 -5.28
CA HIS A 354 18.39 11.73 -6.48
C HIS A 354 19.38 10.60 -6.85
N LEU A 355 18.94 9.35 -6.73
CA LEU A 355 19.85 8.20 -6.69
C LEU A 355 20.52 7.97 -8.05
N THR A 356 21.85 8.05 -8.09
CA THR A 356 22.71 7.81 -9.26
C THR A 356 23.07 6.34 -9.44
N ARG A 357 22.76 5.50 -8.44
CA ARG A 357 22.79 4.03 -8.51
C ARG A 357 21.39 3.48 -8.24
N THR A 358 20.84 2.77 -9.23
CA THR A 358 19.41 2.37 -9.24
C THR A 358 19.22 1.04 -9.95
N PHE A 359 18.11 0.35 -9.68
CA PHE A 359 17.72 -0.90 -10.36
C PHE A 359 17.62 -0.79 -11.90
N LEU A 360 17.62 0.42 -12.47
CA LEU A 360 17.65 0.68 -13.91
C LEU A 360 19.07 0.62 -14.50
N HIS A 361 20.10 0.78 -13.68
CA HIS A 361 21.51 0.90 -14.08
C HIS A 361 22.19 -0.48 -14.22
N ILE A 362 21.53 -1.39 -14.92
CA ILE A 362 22.07 -2.69 -15.34
C ILE A 362 22.42 -2.72 -16.82
N ARG A 363 23.39 -3.56 -17.17
CA ARG A 363 23.80 -3.82 -18.56
C ARG A 363 22.77 -4.73 -19.25
N LYS A 364 22.23 -4.28 -20.38
CA LYS A 364 21.15 -4.97 -21.14
C LYS A 364 21.61 -5.78 -22.35
N GLY A 365 22.92 -5.94 -22.53
CA GLY A 365 23.57 -6.64 -23.64
C GLY A 365 25.09 -6.64 -23.47
N PRO A 366 25.86 -7.33 -24.35
CA PRO A 366 27.31 -7.48 -24.20
C PRO A 366 28.09 -6.15 -24.12
N GLU A 367 29.30 -6.21 -23.54
CA GLU A 367 30.30 -5.14 -23.62
C GLU A 367 30.62 -4.84 -25.10
N GLY A 368 30.86 -3.57 -25.41
CA GLY A 368 31.29 -3.14 -26.74
C GLY A 368 31.68 -1.66 -26.74
N PRO A 369 32.29 -1.12 -27.82
CA PRO A 369 32.99 0.16 -27.80
C PRO A 369 32.18 1.43 -27.46
N LYS A 370 30.85 1.32 -27.34
CA LYS A 370 29.95 2.41 -26.93
C LYS A 370 29.32 2.19 -25.54
N SER A 371 29.72 1.14 -24.83
CA SER A 371 29.24 0.82 -23.48
C SER A 371 29.76 1.86 -22.48
N LYS A 372 28.85 2.47 -21.73
CA LYS A 372 29.24 3.33 -20.60
C LYS A 372 29.65 2.45 -19.41
N PRO A 373 30.60 2.89 -18.56
CA PRO A 373 30.86 2.26 -17.28
C PRO A 373 29.58 2.15 -16.45
N LEU A 374 29.39 1.01 -15.78
CA LEU A 374 28.25 0.81 -14.89
C LEU A 374 28.48 1.55 -13.56
N LYS A 375 27.61 2.51 -13.23
CA LYS A 375 27.65 3.24 -11.95
C LYS A 375 27.35 2.34 -10.74
N GLY A 376 26.63 1.23 -10.92
CA GLY A 376 26.05 0.42 -9.83
C GLY A 376 24.52 0.40 -9.87
N CYS A 377 23.93 -0.73 -9.53
CA CYS A 377 22.48 -0.94 -9.53
C CYS A 377 21.80 -0.78 -8.15
N CYS A 378 22.59 -0.64 -7.08
CA CYS A 378 22.12 -0.50 -5.70
C CYS A 378 22.58 0.82 -5.08
N TRP A 379 21.74 1.46 -4.26
CA TRP A 379 22.11 2.67 -3.52
C TRP A 379 22.83 2.36 -2.19
N LEU A 380 22.73 1.14 -1.69
CA LEU A 380 23.30 0.68 -0.41
C LEU A 380 24.71 0.07 -0.53
N CYS A 381 25.19 -0.17 -1.76
CA CYS A 381 26.53 -0.71 -2.04
C CYS A 381 26.91 -0.51 -3.53
N LEU A 382 28.13 -0.88 -3.93
CA LEU A 382 28.59 -0.77 -5.32
C LEU A 382 28.15 -1.92 -6.26
N ALA A 383 27.27 -2.82 -5.84
CA ALA A 383 26.81 -3.96 -6.65
C ALA A 383 26.20 -3.54 -8.01
N GLY A 384 26.51 -4.29 -9.07
CA GLY A 384 26.18 -3.96 -10.45
C GLY A 384 27.03 -2.85 -11.05
N SER A 385 28.21 -2.58 -10.48
CA SER A 385 29.26 -1.74 -11.09
C SER A 385 30.36 -2.64 -11.66
N ALA A 386 31.30 -2.07 -12.42
CA ALA A 386 32.32 -2.83 -13.16
C ALA A 386 33.34 -3.62 -12.31
N GLN A 387 33.27 -3.55 -10.98
CA GLN A 387 34.13 -4.30 -10.05
C GLN A 387 33.34 -5.19 -9.07
N PHE A 388 32.00 -5.19 -9.12
CA PHE A 388 31.17 -5.74 -8.06
C PHE A 388 29.87 -6.33 -8.63
N ASP A 389 29.84 -7.63 -8.89
CA ASP A 389 28.66 -8.33 -9.43
C ASP A 389 27.48 -8.30 -8.45
N PHE A 390 26.28 -7.94 -8.92
CA PHE A 390 25.05 -8.06 -8.11
C PHE A 390 24.47 -9.49 -8.15
N GLU A 391 24.90 -10.25 -9.15
CA GLU A 391 24.57 -11.64 -9.45
C GLU A 391 25.17 -12.64 -8.46
N ASN A 392 26.15 -12.21 -7.66
CA ASN A 392 26.72 -13.02 -6.58
C ASN A 392 25.76 -13.04 -5.37
N LEU A 393 25.02 -14.13 -5.22
CA LEU A 393 24.05 -14.36 -4.14
C LEU A 393 24.59 -15.27 -3.00
N GLY A 394 25.92 -15.39 -2.89
CA GLY A 394 26.60 -16.13 -1.81
C GLY A 394 26.79 -15.30 -0.53
N TYR A 395 27.09 -15.96 0.60
CA TYR A 395 27.17 -15.34 1.94
C TYR A 395 28.26 -14.25 2.10
N ASN A 396 29.32 -14.28 1.29
CA ASN A 396 30.43 -13.32 1.35
C ASN A 396 30.69 -12.70 -0.04
N PRO A 397 29.78 -11.88 -0.57
CA PRO A 397 29.94 -11.28 -1.89
C PRO A 397 30.80 -10.01 -1.78
N GLU A 398 31.60 -9.71 -2.79
CA GLU A 398 32.62 -8.63 -2.71
C GLU A 398 32.00 -7.25 -2.44
N TRP A 399 30.79 -6.99 -2.97
CA TRP A 399 30.04 -5.76 -2.73
C TRP A 399 29.69 -5.52 -1.25
N LEU A 400 29.66 -6.56 -0.41
CA LEU A 400 29.40 -6.43 1.04
C LEU A 400 30.50 -5.61 1.75
N SER A 401 31.71 -5.57 1.18
CA SER A 401 32.78 -4.69 1.66
C SER A 401 32.46 -3.18 1.48
N THR A 402 31.45 -2.85 0.68
CA THR A 402 31.06 -1.49 0.26
C THR A 402 29.71 -1.04 0.83
N THR A 403 29.23 -1.67 1.91
CA THR A 403 27.98 -1.30 2.61
C THR A 403 28.21 -0.37 3.80
N GLY A 404 27.16 0.30 4.28
CA GLY A 404 27.23 1.08 5.51
C GLY A 404 28.15 2.29 5.37
N PRO A 405 28.98 2.62 6.38
CA PRO A 405 29.99 3.67 6.30
C PRO A 405 31.06 3.49 5.20
N LYS A 406 31.08 2.34 4.49
CA LYS A 406 31.95 2.08 3.34
C LYS A 406 31.25 2.23 1.98
N ASN A 407 29.95 2.55 1.99
CA ASN A 407 29.20 2.89 0.78
C ASN A 407 29.56 4.32 0.38
N PRO A 408 30.07 4.55 -0.85
CA PRO A 408 30.18 5.91 -1.37
C PRO A 408 28.79 6.59 -1.41
N PRO A 409 28.70 7.91 -1.57
CA PRO A 409 27.42 8.56 -1.82
C PRO A 409 26.70 7.95 -3.05
N PRO A 410 25.40 7.61 -2.97
CA PRO A 410 24.63 7.13 -4.12
C PRO A 410 23.93 8.27 -4.88
N TRP A 411 24.41 9.51 -4.74
CA TRP A 411 23.87 10.73 -5.34
C TRP A 411 25.03 11.69 -5.68
N ASP A 412 24.82 12.59 -6.65
CA ASP A 412 25.80 13.63 -6.99
C ASP A 412 25.70 14.84 -6.01
N ALA A 413 24.57 15.01 -5.32
CA ALA A 413 24.34 15.97 -4.22
C ALA A 413 23.37 15.37 -3.17
N VAL A 414 23.56 15.69 -1.88
CA VAL A 414 22.67 15.21 -0.80
C VAL A 414 21.29 15.89 -0.92
N PRO A 415 20.16 15.14 -0.82
CA PRO A 415 18.83 15.75 -0.74
C PRO A 415 18.70 16.70 0.47
N ALA A 416 18.31 17.96 0.24
CA ALA A 416 18.23 18.99 1.28
C ALA A 416 17.27 18.67 2.45
N PHE A 417 16.39 17.67 2.30
CA PHE A 417 15.53 17.24 3.39
C PHE A 417 16.29 16.55 4.55
N PHE A 418 17.53 16.09 4.32
CA PHE A 418 18.40 15.52 5.37
C PHE A 418 18.86 16.56 6.40
N ASP A 419 18.82 17.84 6.08
CA ASP A 419 19.26 18.93 6.98
C ASP A 419 18.26 19.19 8.14
N HIS A 420 17.11 18.48 8.13
CA HIS A 420 15.95 18.75 9.00
C HIS A 420 15.57 17.61 9.95
N VAL A 421 16.10 16.41 9.78
CA VAL A 421 15.80 15.25 10.63
C VAL A 421 17.07 14.48 11.01
N PRO A 422 17.25 14.10 12.29
CA PRO A 422 18.38 13.28 12.69
C PRO A 422 18.35 11.93 11.97
N HIS A 423 19.52 11.41 11.62
CA HIS A 423 19.70 10.18 10.86
C HIS A 423 21.06 9.52 11.23
N VAL A 424 21.52 8.55 10.43
CA VAL A 424 22.87 7.99 10.53
C VAL A 424 23.77 8.74 9.56
N VAL A 425 24.55 9.71 10.04
CA VAL A 425 25.35 10.64 9.19
C VAL A 425 26.20 9.92 8.14
N GLN A 426 26.84 8.84 8.59
CA GLN A 426 27.77 7.98 7.86
C GLN A 426 27.11 6.97 6.90
N ASP A 427 25.80 6.74 7.01
CA ASP A 427 25.03 5.93 6.06
C ASP A 427 23.62 6.54 5.86
N LYS A 428 23.60 7.75 5.27
CA LYS A 428 22.37 8.38 4.78
C LYS A 428 21.61 7.50 3.77
N ALA A 429 22.26 6.55 3.11
CA ALA A 429 21.62 5.70 2.11
C ALA A 429 20.66 4.68 2.75
N SER A 430 20.95 4.22 3.96
CA SER A 430 20.07 3.35 4.77
C SER A 430 18.68 3.95 5.04
N PHE A 431 18.55 5.28 5.01
CA PHE A 431 17.27 5.98 5.21
C PHE A 431 16.25 5.64 4.11
N PHE A 432 16.69 5.24 2.91
CA PHE A 432 15.84 4.73 1.84
C PHE A 432 15.68 3.21 2.01
N THR A 433 14.56 2.82 2.63
CA THR A 433 14.34 1.46 3.17
C THR A 433 14.01 0.40 2.10
N LEU A 434 14.17 -0.89 2.45
CA LEU A 434 13.94 -2.01 1.54
C LEU A 434 12.58 -2.69 1.80
N ASP A 435 11.64 -2.55 0.86
CA ASP A 435 10.27 -3.04 1.06
C ASP A 435 10.04 -4.48 0.53
N LEU A 436 9.59 -5.40 1.39
CA LEU A 436 9.33 -6.79 0.98
C LEU A 436 8.12 -6.97 0.04
N LEU A 437 7.29 -5.93 -0.16
CA LEU A 437 6.19 -5.98 -1.12
C LEU A 437 6.73 -5.92 -2.55
N HIS A 438 7.47 -4.87 -2.92
CA HIS A 438 7.97 -4.69 -4.28
C HIS A 438 9.25 -5.47 -4.57
N ILE A 439 10.10 -5.71 -3.56
CA ILE A 439 11.30 -6.55 -3.73
C ILE A 439 10.90 -8.02 -3.97
N TYR A 440 10.10 -8.60 -3.07
CA TYR A 440 9.71 -10.02 -3.16
C TYR A 440 8.34 -10.23 -3.79
N HIS A 441 7.23 -9.86 -3.14
CA HIS A 441 5.89 -10.29 -3.58
C HIS A 441 5.49 -9.83 -4.99
N LEU A 442 5.85 -8.61 -5.37
CA LEU A 442 5.62 -8.01 -6.69
C LEU A 442 6.90 -7.97 -7.55
N GLY A 443 7.97 -8.64 -7.11
CA GLY A 443 9.27 -8.73 -7.77
C GLY A 443 9.73 -10.17 -7.86
N VAL A 444 10.80 -10.53 -7.12
CA VAL A 444 11.48 -11.84 -7.21
C VAL A 444 10.52 -13.03 -7.08
N GLY A 445 9.44 -12.92 -6.29
CA GLY A 445 8.43 -13.97 -6.16
C GLY A 445 7.56 -14.17 -7.40
N ARG A 446 7.32 -13.12 -8.20
CA ARG A 446 6.67 -13.23 -9.52
C ARG A 446 7.62 -13.83 -10.55
N ASP A 447 8.88 -13.42 -10.54
CA ASP A 447 9.91 -13.95 -11.45
C ASP A 447 10.12 -15.45 -11.18
N PHE A 448 10.33 -15.82 -9.91
CA PHE A 448 10.46 -17.20 -9.47
C PHE A 448 9.17 -18.01 -9.71
N GLY A 449 8.01 -17.49 -9.30
CA GLY A 449 6.74 -18.21 -9.41
C GLY A 449 6.31 -18.44 -10.86
N GLY A 450 6.46 -17.44 -11.74
CA GLY A 450 6.21 -17.59 -13.18
C GLY A 450 7.15 -18.62 -13.80
N SER A 451 8.45 -18.53 -13.50
CA SER A 451 9.46 -19.46 -14.00
C SER A 451 9.25 -20.89 -13.49
N ALA A 452 8.91 -21.08 -12.22
CA ALA A 452 8.63 -22.38 -11.63
C ALA A 452 7.35 -23.02 -12.19
N LEU A 453 6.30 -22.23 -12.48
CA LEU A 453 5.11 -22.72 -13.16
C LEU A 453 5.38 -23.08 -14.63
N VAL A 454 6.26 -22.36 -15.32
CA VAL A 454 6.68 -22.72 -16.69
C VAL A 454 7.54 -23.98 -16.72
N VAL A 455 8.37 -24.23 -15.70
CA VAL A 455 9.04 -25.54 -15.53
C VAL A 455 8.01 -26.62 -15.20
N ALA A 456 7.02 -26.33 -14.36
CA ALA A 456 5.94 -27.27 -14.03
C ALA A 456 5.04 -27.63 -15.24
N LEU A 457 4.85 -26.74 -16.22
CA LEU A 457 4.16 -27.10 -17.48
C LEU A 457 4.85 -28.26 -18.22
N GLY A 458 6.18 -28.40 -18.09
CA GLY A 458 6.93 -29.46 -18.74
C GLY A 458 6.62 -30.88 -18.24
N VAL A 459 6.10 -31.04 -17.00
CA VAL A 459 5.86 -32.37 -16.42
C VAL A 459 4.63 -33.09 -17.00
N TYR A 460 3.77 -32.37 -17.72
CA TYR A 460 2.57 -32.93 -18.34
C TYR A 460 2.83 -33.58 -19.70
N GLY A 461 4.01 -33.39 -20.30
CA GLY A 461 4.42 -34.06 -21.54
C GLY A 461 3.53 -33.79 -22.76
N ARG A 462 2.79 -32.67 -22.78
CA ARG A 462 1.82 -32.34 -23.82
C ARG A 462 2.45 -31.79 -25.09
N GLY A 463 1.73 -31.90 -26.22
CA GLY A 463 2.20 -31.42 -27.52
C GLY A 463 2.18 -29.89 -27.63
N SER A 464 1.36 -29.21 -26.83
CA SER A 464 1.27 -27.75 -26.81
C SER A 464 1.14 -27.16 -25.40
N VAL A 465 1.56 -25.89 -25.26
CA VAL A 465 1.42 -25.14 -24.00
C VAL A 465 -0.05 -24.91 -23.58
N PRO A 466 -1.02 -24.69 -24.50
CA PRO A 466 -2.45 -24.71 -24.15
C PRO A 466 -2.90 -26.01 -23.46
N GLU A 467 -2.58 -27.18 -24.01
CA GLU A 467 -2.91 -28.49 -23.38
C GLU A 467 -2.31 -28.61 -21.98
N ALA A 468 -1.02 -28.26 -21.82
CA ALA A 468 -0.36 -28.29 -20.51
C ALA A 468 -0.97 -27.28 -19.52
N LEU A 469 -1.47 -26.13 -20.00
CA LEU A 469 -2.20 -25.16 -19.19
C LEU A 469 -3.58 -25.66 -18.77
N GLU A 470 -4.26 -26.49 -19.57
CA GLU A 470 -5.55 -27.08 -19.18
C GLU A 470 -5.39 -28.05 -18.01
N ASP A 471 -4.41 -28.97 -18.08
CA ASP A 471 -4.06 -29.87 -16.97
C ASP A 471 -3.60 -29.07 -15.73
N LEU A 472 -2.68 -28.10 -15.90
CA LEU A 472 -2.18 -27.27 -14.80
C LEU A 472 -3.31 -26.46 -14.14
N ASN A 473 -4.35 -26.05 -14.89
CA ASN A 473 -5.54 -25.42 -14.32
C ASN A 473 -6.48 -26.42 -13.63
N ALA A 474 -6.56 -27.68 -14.06
CA ALA A 474 -7.27 -28.73 -13.33
C ALA A 474 -6.59 -28.98 -11.97
N ASP A 475 -5.27 -29.13 -11.98
CA ASP A 475 -4.43 -29.28 -10.79
C ASP A 475 -4.53 -28.07 -9.85
N LEU A 476 -4.55 -26.84 -10.37
CA LEU A 476 -4.71 -25.64 -9.55
C LEU A 476 -6.05 -25.65 -8.79
N ARG A 477 -7.15 -26.06 -9.44
CA ARG A 477 -8.45 -26.17 -8.77
C ARG A 477 -8.42 -27.22 -7.65
N CYS A 478 -7.75 -28.35 -7.88
CA CYS A 478 -7.56 -29.39 -6.88
C CYS A 478 -6.70 -28.90 -5.69
N PHE A 479 -5.60 -28.20 -5.96
CA PHE A 479 -4.71 -27.61 -4.94
C PHE A 479 -5.40 -26.52 -4.11
N LEU A 480 -6.14 -25.60 -4.73
CA LEU A 480 -6.87 -24.55 -4.01
C LEU A 480 -7.96 -25.17 -3.11
N LYS A 481 -8.71 -26.15 -3.63
CA LYS A 481 -9.73 -26.88 -2.86
C LYS A 481 -9.15 -27.66 -1.67
N SER A 482 -8.00 -28.32 -1.84
CA SER A 482 -7.38 -29.12 -0.77
C SER A 482 -6.61 -28.29 0.26
N SER A 483 -6.04 -27.15 -0.14
CA SER A 483 -5.26 -26.27 0.75
C SER A 483 -6.07 -25.15 1.42
N GLY A 484 -7.34 -24.96 1.03
CA GLY A 484 -8.20 -23.86 1.52
C GLY A 484 -7.72 -22.47 1.10
N LYS A 485 -6.90 -22.38 0.04
CA LYS A 485 -6.35 -21.13 -0.49
C LYS A 485 -7.22 -20.62 -1.65
N SER A 486 -7.17 -19.31 -1.90
CA SER A 486 -7.85 -18.66 -3.02
C SER A 486 -6.91 -17.67 -3.73
N VAL A 487 -7.09 -17.51 -5.04
CA VAL A 487 -6.33 -16.57 -5.88
C VAL A 487 -7.28 -15.58 -6.56
N HIS A 488 -6.77 -14.43 -6.98
CA HIS A 488 -7.60 -13.31 -7.48
C HIS A 488 -7.80 -13.34 -9.01
N PHE A 489 -7.79 -14.54 -9.62
CA PHE A 489 -7.96 -14.76 -11.06
C PHE A 489 -8.65 -16.10 -11.35
N ARG A 490 -9.20 -16.28 -12.56
CA ARG A 490 -10.02 -17.46 -12.93
C ARG A 490 -9.21 -18.68 -13.39
N SER A 491 -8.10 -18.46 -14.09
CA SER A 491 -7.21 -19.49 -14.63
C SER A 491 -5.81 -18.94 -14.93
N LEU A 492 -4.79 -19.81 -14.89
CA LEU A 492 -3.46 -19.53 -15.42
C LEU A 492 -3.51 -19.45 -16.94
N THR A 493 -2.78 -18.48 -17.51
CA THR A 493 -2.60 -18.29 -18.97
C THR A 493 -1.14 -17.94 -19.27
N ARG A 494 -0.71 -18.01 -20.53
CA ARG A 494 0.63 -17.52 -20.94
C ARG A 494 0.88 -16.08 -20.49
N ASP A 495 -0.11 -15.21 -20.66
CA ASP A 495 -0.02 -13.81 -20.24
C ASP A 495 0.19 -13.68 -18.73
N LEU A 496 -0.53 -14.48 -17.91
CA LEU A 496 -0.45 -14.45 -16.46
C LEU A 496 0.88 -15.01 -15.91
N LEU A 497 1.51 -15.93 -16.65
CA LEU A 497 2.87 -16.43 -16.38
C LEU A 497 3.98 -15.50 -16.95
N GLY A 498 3.60 -14.50 -17.75
CA GLY A 498 4.54 -13.66 -18.51
C GLY A 498 5.40 -14.46 -19.49
N PHE A 499 4.85 -15.52 -20.08
CA PHE A 499 5.57 -16.47 -20.92
C PHE A 499 5.07 -16.43 -22.38
N PRO A 500 5.53 -15.46 -23.19
CA PRO A 500 5.10 -15.34 -24.59
C PRO A 500 5.78 -16.36 -25.52
N SER A 501 7.05 -16.72 -25.25
CA SER A 501 7.86 -17.63 -26.08
C SER A 501 9.02 -18.22 -25.29
N GLU A 502 9.65 -19.27 -25.82
CA GLU A 502 10.79 -19.97 -25.19
C GLU A 502 12.04 -19.11 -24.99
N GLY A 503 12.21 -18.06 -25.80
CA GLY A 503 13.30 -17.09 -25.71
C GLY A 503 13.04 -15.92 -24.74
N ALA A 504 11.97 -16.00 -23.94
CA ALA A 504 11.62 -14.97 -22.95
C ALA A 504 11.63 -15.56 -21.53
N PHE A 505 12.22 -14.82 -20.59
CA PHE A 505 12.19 -15.18 -19.16
C PHE A 505 10.78 -14.94 -18.59
N PRO A 506 10.11 -15.96 -17.99
CA PRO A 506 8.77 -15.79 -17.41
C PRO A 506 8.75 -14.80 -16.22
N CYS A 507 7.69 -14.01 -16.12
CA CYS A 507 7.44 -13.09 -15.01
C CYS A 507 5.94 -13.06 -14.68
N GLY A 508 5.58 -13.41 -13.44
CA GLY A 508 4.18 -13.48 -13.02
C GLY A 508 3.42 -12.15 -13.12
N HIS A 509 2.41 -12.06 -13.98
CA HIS A 509 1.61 -10.83 -14.18
C HIS A 509 0.31 -10.77 -13.35
N TRP A 510 0.07 -11.74 -12.45
CA TRP A 510 -1.10 -11.74 -11.56
C TRP A 510 -1.14 -10.47 -10.69
N SER A 511 -2.30 -9.81 -10.62
CA SER A 511 -2.39 -8.43 -10.13
C SER A 511 -2.27 -8.27 -8.61
N LYS A 512 -2.38 -9.34 -7.81
CA LYS A 512 -2.36 -9.27 -6.34
C LYS A 512 -1.12 -9.92 -5.73
N ALA A 513 -0.43 -9.18 -4.88
CA ALA A 513 0.75 -9.64 -4.11
C ALA A 513 0.50 -10.91 -3.27
N SER A 514 -0.75 -11.12 -2.85
CA SER A 514 -1.21 -12.28 -2.08
C SER A 514 -1.21 -13.59 -2.88
N ASP A 515 -1.33 -13.53 -4.21
CA ASP A 515 -1.33 -14.73 -5.06
C ASP A 515 0.08 -15.33 -5.17
N THR A 516 1.12 -14.50 -5.14
CA THR A 516 2.54 -14.91 -5.28
C THR A 516 2.94 -16.11 -4.42
N PRO A 517 2.80 -16.11 -3.08
CA PRO A 517 3.16 -17.27 -2.26
C PRO A 517 2.27 -18.50 -2.53
N ILE A 518 1.01 -18.31 -2.95
CA ILE A 518 0.09 -19.41 -3.26
C ILE A 518 0.53 -20.13 -4.53
N LEU A 519 0.99 -19.38 -5.53
CA LEU A 519 1.49 -19.92 -6.80
C LEU A 519 2.89 -20.54 -6.67
N ILE A 520 3.72 -20.02 -5.77
CA ILE A 520 5.00 -20.65 -5.39
C ILE A 520 4.77 -22.00 -4.70
N ASP A 521 3.88 -22.05 -3.70
CA ASP A 521 3.49 -23.31 -3.05
C ASP A 521 2.87 -24.30 -4.07
N PHE A 522 2.05 -23.80 -5.02
CA PHE A 522 1.43 -24.64 -6.06
C PHE A 522 2.44 -25.20 -7.06
N ALA A 523 3.39 -24.39 -7.54
CA ALA A 523 4.44 -24.86 -8.45
C ALA A 523 5.26 -25.99 -7.81
N ALA A 524 5.65 -25.83 -6.54
CA ALA A 524 6.34 -26.88 -5.79
C ALA A 524 5.46 -28.14 -5.61
N TRP A 525 4.16 -27.98 -5.34
CA TRP A 525 3.23 -29.11 -5.24
C TRP A 525 3.12 -29.89 -6.57
N VAL A 526 2.97 -29.23 -7.72
CA VAL A 526 2.94 -29.91 -9.04
C VAL A 526 4.24 -30.67 -9.29
N LEU A 527 5.39 -30.05 -9.02
CA LEU A 527 6.70 -30.67 -9.17
C LEU A 527 6.91 -31.87 -8.22
N GLN A 528 6.27 -31.88 -7.05
CA GLN A 528 6.26 -33.03 -6.12
C GLN A 528 5.34 -34.17 -6.58
N GLN A 529 4.15 -33.85 -7.11
CA GLN A 529 3.13 -34.87 -7.47
C GLN A 529 3.34 -35.48 -8.86
N ARG A 530 3.92 -34.73 -9.80
CA ARG A 530 4.04 -35.12 -11.22
C ARG A 530 5.45 -35.02 -11.79
N GLY A 531 6.38 -34.35 -11.09
CA GLY A 531 7.77 -34.25 -11.55
C GLY A 531 8.46 -35.63 -11.54
N PRO A 532 9.22 -36.01 -12.59
CA PRO A 532 10.00 -37.24 -12.55
C PRO A 532 11.05 -37.19 -11.43
N GLY A 533 11.20 -38.31 -10.71
CA GLY A 533 12.19 -38.45 -9.66
C GLY A 533 13.62 -38.22 -10.18
N GLY A 534 14.47 -37.60 -9.37
CA GLY A 534 15.87 -37.34 -9.70
C GLY A 534 16.14 -36.12 -10.59
N VAL A 535 15.11 -35.44 -11.13
CA VAL A 535 15.32 -34.20 -11.92
C VAL A 535 15.81 -33.07 -11.01
N ARG A 536 17.11 -32.79 -11.08
CA ARG A 536 17.83 -31.84 -10.21
C ARG A 536 17.15 -30.47 -10.10
N LEU A 537 16.65 -29.93 -11.21
CA LEU A 537 15.96 -28.63 -11.22
C LEU A 537 14.69 -28.66 -10.36
N HIS A 538 13.87 -29.72 -10.45
CA HIS A 538 12.63 -29.82 -9.68
C HIS A 538 12.92 -29.80 -8.16
N SER A 539 13.90 -30.58 -7.71
CA SER A 539 14.34 -30.59 -6.30
C SER A 539 14.80 -29.21 -5.82
N ILE A 540 15.51 -28.44 -6.67
CA ILE A 540 15.95 -27.07 -6.35
C ILE A 540 14.75 -26.12 -6.22
N LEU A 541 13.77 -26.19 -7.13
CA LEU A 541 12.59 -25.31 -7.09
C LEU A 541 11.67 -25.64 -5.90
N ILE A 542 11.50 -26.91 -5.57
CA ILE A 542 10.79 -27.37 -4.37
C ILE A 542 11.50 -26.85 -3.10
N SER A 543 12.83 -26.94 -3.04
CA SER A 543 13.62 -26.45 -1.90
C SER A 543 13.54 -24.93 -1.76
N ALA A 544 13.64 -24.19 -2.86
CA ALA A 544 13.47 -22.74 -2.92
C ALA A 544 12.10 -22.29 -2.41
N ALA A 545 11.01 -22.89 -2.92
CA ALA A 545 9.65 -22.59 -2.48
C ALA A 545 9.44 -22.86 -0.97
N GLY A 546 9.94 -23.99 -0.48
CA GLY A 546 9.91 -24.33 0.95
C GLY A 546 10.61 -23.29 1.82
N ALA A 547 11.80 -22.83 1.38
CA ALA A 547 12.63 -21.87 2.09
C ALA A 547 12.05 -20.45 2.09
N ILE A 548 11.65 -19.90 0.94
CA ILE A 548 11.04 -18.55 0.91
C ILE A 548 9.68 -18.52 1.62
N GLY A 549 8.94 -19.62 1.57
CA GLY A 549 7.75 -19.83 2.39
C GLY A 549 8.07 -19.85 3.89
N PHE A 550 9.19 -20.47 4.30
CA PHE A 550 9.62 -20.48 5.70
C PHE A 550 10.04 -19.08 6.17
N PHE A 551 10.90 -18.39 5.42
CA PHE A 551 11.29 -16.99 5.64
C PHE A 551 10.07 -16.11 5.93
N MET A 552 9.10 -16.07 5.00
CA MET A 552 7.90 -15.24 5.16
C MET A 552 7.02 -15.70 6.33
N ARG A 553 6.90 -17.01 6.59
CA ARG A 553 6.14 -17.52 7.76
C ARG A 553 6.78 -17.12 9.08
N THR A 554 8.11 -17.09 9.18
CA THR A 554 8.84 -16.63 10.37
C THR A 554 8.63 -15.13 10.57
N LEU A 555 8.87 -14.30 9.54
CA LEU A 555 8.65 -12.86 9.65
C LEU A 555 7.20 -12.49 10.03
N LEU A 556 6.21 -13.15 9.43
CA LEU A 556 4.78 -12.90 9.71
C LEU A 556 4.35 -13.35 11.11
N ARG A 557 5.03 -14.34 11.72
CA ARG A 557 4.76 -14.83 13.09
C ARG A 557 5.52 -14.06 14.16
N GLY A 558 6.67 -13.49 13.82
CA GLY A 558 7.50 -12.68 14.71
C GLY A 558 6.83 -11.36 15.13
N GLY A 559 7.47 -10.71 16.11
CA GLY A 559 7.13 -9.35 16.52
C GLY A 559 7.74 -8.28 15.60
N LEU A 560 7.70 -7.03 16.05
CA LEU A 560 8.51 -5.93 15.51
C LEU A 560 10.00 -6.18 15.71
N TRP A 561 10.34 -6.77 16.86
CA TRP A 561 11.66 -7.27 17.17
C TRP A 561 11.63 -8.80 17.06
N LEU A 562 12.44 -9.34 16.17
CA LEU A 562 12.74 -10.76 16.07
C LEU A 562 13.79 -11.11 17.14
N ASP A 563 13.66 -12.26 17.79
CA ASP A 563 14.79 -12.82 18.55
C ASP A 563 15.86 -13.41 17.61
N ASN A 564 17.02 -13.78 18.15
CA ASN A 564 18.15 -14.25 17.34
C ASN A 564 17.85 -15.55 16.58
N ASP A 565 17.02 -16.43 17.13
CA ASP A 565 16.64 -17.66 16.45
C ASP A 565 15.65 -17.38 15.32
N GLU A 566 14.64 -16.53 15.55
CA GLU A 566 13.74 -16.01 14.50
C GLU A 566 14.53 -15.32 13.37
N ALA A 567 15.44 -14.40 13.72
CA ALA A 567 16.24 -13.62 12.78
C ALA A 567 17.22 -14.51 11.98
N ALA A 568 18.00 -15.36 12.65
CA ALA A 568 18.94 -16.24 11.98
C ALA A 568 18.23 -17.34 11.15
N ALA A 569 17.10 -17.88 11.62
CA ALA A 569 16.31 -18.83 10.84
C ALA A 569 15.66 -18.17 9.61
N ALA A 570 15.16 -16.94 9.73
CA ALA A 570 14.67 -16.17 8.59
C ALA A 570 15.80 -15.87 7.58
N GLY A 571 16.91 -15.29 8.04
CA GLY A 571 18.07 -14.93 7.21
C GLY A 571 18.63 -16.12 6.43
N ARG A 572 18.96 -17.22 7.13
CA ARG A 572 19.46 -18.46 6.48
C ARG A 572 18.49 -19.03 5.46
N SER A 573 17.18 -18.91 5.69
CA SER A 573 16.16 -19.43 4.76
C SER A 573 16.01 -18.55 3.52
N ALA A 574 16.12 -17.22 3.66
CA ALA A 574 16.21 -16.31 2.51
C ALA A 574 17.50 -16.52 1.70
N MET A 575 18.65 -16.71 2.36
CA MET A 575 19.91 -17.07 1.72
C MET A 575 19.82 -18.40 0.96
N HIS A 576 19.17 -19.41 1.54
CA HIS A 576 18.96 -20.70 0.87
C HIS A 576 18.06 -20.58 -0.37
N PHE A 577 17.00 -19.75 -0.31
CA PHE A 577 16.18 -19.43 -1.47
C PHE A 577 17.00 -18.76 -2.58
N LEU A 578 17.81 -17.75 -2.24
CA LEU A 578 18.67 -17.03 -3.19
C LEU A 578 19.69 -17.97 -3.86
N ALA A 579 20.36 -18.83 -3.08
CA ALA A 579 21.28 -19.84 -3.60
C ALA A 579 20.58 -20.85 -4.53
N CYS A 580 19.36 -21.29 -4.19
CA CYS A 580 18.56 -22.14 -5.06
C CYS A 580 18.12 -21.42 -6.35
N TYR A 581 17.77 -20.13 -6.28
CA TYR A 581 17.45 -19.32 -7.45
C TYR A 581 18.67 -19.20 -8.38
N GLN A 582 19.84 -18.87 -7.84
CA GLN A 582 21.10 -18.79 -8.61
C GLN A 582 21.42 -20.15 -9.28
N LYS A 583 21.25 -21.27 -8.57
CA LYS A 583 21.46 -22.60 -9.13
C LYS A 583 20.42 -22.99 -10.20
N ALA A 584 19.17 -22.54 -10.05
CA ALA A 584 18.14 -22.73 -11.08
C ALA A 584 18.45 -21.92 -12.36
N ALA A 585 18.92 -20.67 -12.22
CA ALA A 585 19.38 -19.85 -13.34
C ALA A 585 20.58 -20.49 -14.05
N GLU A 586 21.59 -20.95 -13.30
CA GLU A 586 22.77 -21.64 -13.85
C GLU A 586 22.40 -22.88 -14.67
N ILE A 587 21.51 -23.73 -14.14
CA ILE A 587 21.04 -24.94 -14.84
C ILE A 587 20.26 -24.57 -16.12
N CYS A 588 19.39 -23.56 -16.05
CA CYS A 588 18.62 -23.15 -17.22
C CYS A 588 19.50 -22.49 -18.30
N PHE A 589 20.53 -21.75 -17.90
CA PHE A 589 21.55 -21.20 -18.79
C PHE A 589 22.39 -22.30 -19.46
N GLN A 590 22.87 -23.29 -18.70
CA GLN A 590 23.56 -24.47 -19.24
C GLN A 590 22.69 -25.26 -20.23
N ALA A 591 21.36 -25.27 -20.03
CA ALA A 591 20.40 -25.88 -20.95
C ALA A 591 19.95 -24.97 -22.12
N ASN A 592 20.50 -23.75 -22.27
CA ASN A 592 20.08 -22.74 -23.25
C ASN A 592 18.56 -22.40 -23.19
N THR A 593 18.00 -22.31 -21.98
CA THR A 593 16.57 -22.00 -21.74
C THR A 593 16.38 -20.69 -20.98
N CYS A 594 15.57 -19.78 -21.53
CA CYS A 594 15.14 -18.59 -20.78
C CYS A 594 14.08 -18.99 -19.75
N ARG A 595 14.48 -19.06 -18.48
CA ARG A 595 13.62 -19.34 -17.32
C ARG A 595 13.90 -18.32 -16.20
N PHE A 596 14.85 -18.60 -15.32
CA PHE A 596 15.17 -17.75 -14.18
C PHE A 596 16.14 -16.63 -14.59
N ASN A 597 15.67 -15.37 -14.56
CA ASN A 597 16.49 -14.19 -14.86
C ASN A 597 17.15 -13.64 -13.58
N LEU A 598 18.37 -13.12 -13.67
CA LEU A 598 19.05 -12.45 -12.57
C LEU A 598 18.73 -10.94 -12.59
N VAL A 599 17.87 -10.50 -11.68
CA VAL A 599 17.37 -9.11 -11.59
C VAL A 599 17.89 -8.41 -10.32
N PRO A 600 18.09 -7.08 -10.32
CA PRO A 600 18.56 -6.34 -9.13
C PRO A 600 17.71 -6.55 -7.86
N LYS A 601 16.42 -6.88 -7.99
CA LYS A 601 15.57 -7.21 -6.83
C LYS A 601 16.05 -8.46 -6.06
N LEU A 602 16.76 -9.39 -6.70
CA LEU A 602 17.44 -10.50 -5.99
C LEU A 602 18.51 -9.96 -5.04
N HIS A 603 19.31 -9.01 -5.52
CA HIS A 603 20.33 -8.34 -4.72
C HIS A 603 19.71 -7.46 -3.60
N CYS A 604 18.58 -6.78 -3.86
CA CYS A 604 17.81 -6.11 -2.80
C CYS A 604 17.31 -7.11 -1.73
N LEU A 605 16.82 -8.29 -2.13
CA LEU A 605 16.44 -9.36 -1.18
C LEU A 605 17.67 -9.93 -0.46
N HIS A 606 18.83 -9.97 -1.12
CA HIS A 606 20.10 -10.43 -0.57
C HIS A 606 20.61 -9.49 0.55
N HIS A 607 20.46 -8.17 0.40
CA HIS A 607 20.69 -7.22 1.50
C HIS A 607 19.82 -7.54 2.74
N VAL A 608 18.53 -7.84 2.57
CA VAL A 608 17.64 -8.21 3.69
C VAL A 608 18.08 -9.54 4.32
N ALA A 609 18.43 -10.54 3.50
CA ALA A 609 18.85 -11.85 3.96
C ALA A 609 20.17 -11.81 4.75
N LEU A 610 21.18 -11.08 4.26
CA LEU A 610 22.45 -10.88 4.94
C LEU A 610 22.30 -10.03 6.21
N SER A 611 21.51 -8.95 6.17
CA SER A 611 21.29 -8.10 7.35
C SER A 611 20.75 -8.91 8.54
N LEU A 612 19.78 -9.80 8.30
CA LEU A 612 19.27 -10.73 9.33
C LEU A 612 20.34 -11.71 9.84
N CYS A 613 21.15 -12.30 8.95
CA CYS A 613 22.24 -13.20 9.33
C CYS A 613 23.31 -12.49 10.17
N THR A 614 23.74 -11.29 9.75
CA THR A 614 24.79 -10.51 10.42
C THR A 614 24.32 -9.95 11.75
N LYS A 615 23.09 -9.39 11.83
CA LYS A 615 22.53 -8.84 13.07
C LYS A 615 22.22 -9.92 14.13
N ALA A 616 21.81 -11.12 13.71
CA ALA A 616 21.69 -12.25 14.63
C ALA A 616 23.07 -12.82 15.06
N GLY A 617 24.11 -12.69 14.22
CA GLY A 617 25.48 -13.14 14.51
C GLY A 617 26.32 -12.17 15.36
N SER A 618 25.93 -10.89 15.46
CA SER A 618 26.71 -9.86 16.14
C SER A 618 26.48 -9.75 17.66
N GLY A 619 25.71 -10.67 18.26
CA GLY A 619 25.43 -10.67 19.69
C GLY A 619 24.38 -9.66 20.15
N LEU A 620 23.62 -9.07 19.22
CA LEU A 620 22.38 -8.35 19.56
C LEU A 620 21.40 -9.27 20.31
N SER A 621 20.49 -8.70 21.09
CA SER A 621 19.44 -9.47 21.79
C SER A 621 18.17 -9.66 20.94
N ALA A 622 18.03 -8.85 19.89
CA ALA A 622 16.92 -8.86 18.95
C ALA A 622 17.32 -8.09 17.67
N THR A 623 16.59 -8.32 16.56
CA THR A 623 16.76 -7.63 15.27
C THR A 623 15.43 -7.09 14.77
N LEU A 624 15.41 -5.91 14.14
CA LEU A 624 14.20 -5.30 13.58
C LEU A 624 13.61 -6.18 12.45
N ASN A 625 12.33 -6.50 12.54
CA ASN A 625 11.63 -7.29 11.55
C ASN A 625 11.47 -6.48 10.24
N PRO A 626 11.99 -6.96 9.08
CA PRO A 626 11.87 -6.26 7.80
C PRO A 626 10.43 -5.96 7.36
N LEU A 627 9.41 -6.62 7.94
CA LEU A 627 8.01 -6.27 7.72
C LEU A 627 7.62 -4.87 8.23
N ALA A 628 8.40 -4.23 9.09
CA ALA A 628 8.20 -2.82 9.45
C ALA A 628 8.42 -1.88 8.25
N GLN A 629 9.41 -2.21 7.41
CA GLN A 629 9.75 -1.47 6.19
C GLN A 629 8.88 -1.88 4.98
N ALA A 630 8.10 -2.96 5.09
CA ALA A 630 7.23 -3.41 4.01
C ALA A 630 5.97 -2.53 3.84
N THR A 631 5.51 -2.39 2.59
CA THR A 631 4.46 -1.44 2.17
C THR A 631 3.09 -2.09 1.92
N PHE A 632 2.82 -3.30 2.43
CA PHE A 632 1.57 -4.05 2.19
C PHE A 632 0.28 -3.28 2.49
N GLN A 633 0.25 -2.53 3.60
CA GLN A 633 -0.88 -1.66 3.99
C GLN A 633 -0.81 -0.28 3.31
N ASP A 634 0.40 0.13 2.90
CA ASP A 634 0.62 1.39 2.22
C ASP A 634 0.09 1.32 0.77
N GLU A 635 0.21 0.19 0.07
CA GLU A 635 -0.44 -0.07 -1.23
C GLU A 635 -1.98 0.01 -1.15
N ASP A 636 -2.62 -0.54 -0.10
CA ASP A 636 -4.08 -0.36 0.09
C ASP A 636 -4.43 1.12 0.36
N TYR A 637 -3.61 1.82 1.14
CA TYR A 637 -3.76 3.26 1.40
C TYR A 637 -3.67 4.10 0.12
N ILE A 638 -2.61 3.92 -0.68
CA ILE A 638 -2.41 4.56 -1.99
C ILE A 638 -3.57 4.23 -2.92
N GLY A 639 -4.02 2.98 -2.91
CA GLY A 639 -5.23 2.52 -3.58
C GLY A 639 -6.46 3.33 -3.19
N ARG A 640 -6.76 3.47 -1.88
CA ARG A 640 -7.92 4.23 -1.36
C ARG A 640 -7.84 5.72 -1.67
N VAL A 641 -6.69 6.37 -1.45
CA VAL A 641 -6.47 7.79 -1.80
C VAL A 641 -6.66 8.01 -3.31
N SER A 642 -6.23 7.06 -4.14
CA SER A 642 -6.50 7.06 -5.59
C SER A 642 -8.00 6.90 -5.92
N ARG A 643 -8.78 6.14 -5.13
CA ARG A 643 -10.25 6.05 -5.34
C ARG A 643 -10.95 7.37 -5.04
N LEU A 644 -10.49 8.12 -4.03
CA LEU A 644 -10.97 9.47 -3.72
C LEU A 644 -10.61 10.49 -4.83
N SER A 645 -9.35 10.47 -5.30
CA SER A 645 -8.87 11.42 -6.32
C SER A 645 -9.53 11.22 -7.70
N ARG A 646 -9.94 9.99 -8.02
CA ARG A 646 -10.71 9.66 -9.24
C ARG A 646 -12.11 10.28 -9.28
N ARG A 647 -12.63 10.80 -8.16
CA ARG A 647 -14.02 11.29 -8.03
C ARG A 647 -14.12 12.82 -7.80
N VAL A 648 -13.06 13.59 -8.11
CA VAL A 648 -12.98 15.06 -7.91
C VAL A 648 -12.50 15.83 -9.15
N SER A 649 -12.72 17.15 -9.18
CA SER A 649 -12.30 18.01 -10.31
C SER A 649 -10.79 18.21 -10.37
N ALA A 650 -10.19 17.93 -11.53
CA ALA A 650 -8.75 18.08 -11.77
C ALA A 650 -8.19 19.47 -11.37
N ARG A 651 -8.95 20.56 -11.61
CA ARG A 651 -8.57 21.94 -11.25
C ARG A 651 -8.40 22.19 -9.74
N LYS A 652 -8.89 21.28 -8.89
CA LYS A 652 -8.76 21.34 -7.42
C LYS A 652 -8.37 19.97 -6.83
N LEU A 653 -7.67 19.15 -7.62
CA LEU A 653 -7.41 17.74 -7.32
C LEU A 653 -6.81 17.52 -5.93
N CYS A 654 -5.74 18.24 -5.59
CA CYS A 654 -5.05 18.09 -4.30
C CYS A 654 -5.98 18.43 -3.13
N LEU A 655 -6.57 19.63 -3.15
CA LEU A 655 -7.47 20.11 -2.09
C LEU A 655 -8.68 19.20 -1.90
N ARG A 656 -9.33 18.77 -2.99
CA ARG A 656 -10.53 17.93 -2.89
C ARG A 656 -10.22 16.49 -2.49
N THR A 657 -9.05 15.96 -2.87
CA THR A 657 -8.59 14.64 -2.41
C THR A 657 -8.30 14.69 -0.90
N ILE A 658 -7.57 15.71 -0.42
CA ILE A 658 -7.33 15.96 1.01
C ILE A 658 -8.65 16.10 1.78
N GLN A 659 -9.58 16.94 1.29
CA GLN A 659 -10.87 17.14 1.95
C GLN A 659 -11.70 15.85 2.07
N ARG A 660 -11.79 15.05 1.01
CA ARG A 660 -12.50 13.76 1.07
C ARG A 660 -11.75 12.70 1.89
N TYR A 661 -10.42 12.74 1.90
CA TYR A 661 -9.60 11.89 2.77
C TYR A 661 -9.88 12.17 4.26
N LEU A 662 -9.96 13.44 4.68
CA LEU A 662 -10.28 13.78 6.07
C LEU A 662 -11.70 13.34 6.49
N VAL A 663 -12.65 13.27 5.56
CA VAL A 663 -13.99 12.69 5.80
C VAL A 663 -13.89 11.17 5.97
N ALA A 664 -13.25 10.47 5.03
CA ALA A 664 -13.16 9.02 5.08
C ALA A 664 -12.36 8.54 6.31
N THR A 665 -11.24 9.20 6.62
CA THR A 665 -10.42 8.92 7.81
C THR A 665 -11.22 9.11 9.11
N ARG A 666 -12.08 10.14 9.19
CA ARG A 666 -12.95 10.36 10.36
C ARG A 666 -13.93 9.20 10.58
N VAL A 667 -14.51 8.66 9.51
CA VAL A 667 -15.41 7.49 9.60
C VAL A 667 -14.68 6.28 10.17
N GLU A 668 -13.52 5.92 9.63
CA GLU A 668 -12.76 4.75 10.09
C GLU A 668 -12.24 4.94 11.53
N LEU A 669 -11.91 6.18 11.93
CA LEU A 669 -11.49 6.53 13.29
C LEU A 669 -12.66 6.50 14.31
N ASP A 670 -13.91 6.69 13.89
CA ASP A 670 -15.11 6.53 14.73
C ASP A 670 -15.64 5.09 14.77
N ALA A 671 -15.11 4.19 13.95
CA ALA A 671 -15.58 2.81 13.79
C ALA A 671 -14.71 1.75 14.53
N GLU A 672 -13.47 2.09 14.89
CA GLU A 672 -12.51 1.23 15.61
C GLU A 672 -12.26 1.67 17.06
#